data_AF-A0A7J7JBA0-F1
#
_entry.id   AF-A0A7J7JBA0-F1
#
_cell.length_a   1.000
_cell.length_b   1.000
_cell.length_c   1.000
_cell.angle_alpha   90.00
_cell.angle_beta   90.00
_cell.angle_gamma   90.00
#
_symmetry.space_group_name_H-M   'P 1'
#
loop_
_entity.id
_entity.type
_entity.pdbx_description
1 polymer ?
#
loop_
_entity_poly.entity_id
_entity_poly.type
_entity_poly.pdbx_seq_one_letter_code
_entity_poly.pdbx_strand_id
1 'polypeptide(L)'
;MERAIRVGQPIALTKVTEELDPSLRPILLKDTFTRGGHEIIRLGDTEIEYNQNFRLFLITPMSNPHYLPAVCIEVTLINFTVNFDGLQEQLLSSVVKQENPQLESKRSGLLESIANDKGMLKNLEDKTLDLLQKSEGHILDDEDLIATLQQSKTMSVEIGGRIELSEQNEKDMNNMRKRYLPVATRGAVLYFVLAELSNINYMYQWSLPWFMSTFTSCIDPTKLLEQSSAEHETFSPSLSGVLRPGARLSPDISSTMFEVAAGTPQTSELKASIDRKRSSVVPPGQGRRRQSTQQRMTSESMSPAQLHTYMTLMINGLTWQVYRVVSMALFSRHQLVFSFLLTANIMKAKENFPDDVSGVSAIAEVEWHTFLQGPVLANMLDEEVLQQYDGLSAMQRLDLTSRQGAAPQRPAWVKDSMWRLCQHLEAVLPVFSGISRSLRNNHAQWNIFKSSADVYSLMSTPWVASDHHVEPSLDADGDEVVFTWENLKPFNRIMLIKVLRPDAITSSMRTFIEQQLGEKYAKAPHYEIREVFNEVNAKTPLIFLLSTGSDPTGQILKFARDVRGSTLHLDMVSLGRGQGPKAEEFINKAQILKGRWVFLQNCHLAASWMPRLKTIVSNFSKPQSDVDPQFRLFLSSKPEDDFPVSILQTGIKVRFYPLVLIFSCVFVLIKCL
;
A
#
# COMPACT_ATOMS: atom_id res chain seq x y z
N MET A 1 -1.44 41.51 -0.94
CA MET A 1 -2.57 41.03 -0.10
C MET A 1 -3.77 41.96 -0.22
N GLU A 2 -3.59 43.24 0.11
CA GLU A 2 -4.54 44.37 0.05
C GLU A 2 -5.64 44.31 -1.03
N ARG A 3 -5.27 44.15 -2.32
CA ARG A 3 -6.25 44.06 -3.43
C ARG A 3 -7.30 42.96 -3.19
N ALA A 4 -6.89 41.81 -2.66
CA ALA A 4 -7.80 40.69 -2.42
C ALA A 4 -8.74 40.98 -1.24
N ILE A 5 -8.25 41.67 -0.20
CA ILE A 5 -9.06 42.13 0.94
C ILE A 5 -10.16 43.08 0.46
N ARG A 6 -9.83 44.08 -0.37
CA ARG A 6 -10.81 45.04 -0.91
C ARG A 6 -11.85 44.39 -1.85
N VAL A 7 -11.43 43.40 -2.63
CA VAL A 7 -12.29 42.69 -3.60
C VAL A 7 -13.05 41.50 -2.98
N GLY A 8 -12.72 41.09 -1.75
CA GLY A 8 -13.27 39.88 -1.13
C GLY A 8 -12.73 38.57 -1.72
N GLN A 9 -11.61 38.61 -2.45
CA GLN A 9 -11.01 37.43 -3.09
C GLN A 9 -10.27 36.56 -2.05
N PRO A 10 -10.49 35.24 -2.01
CA PRO A 10 -9.76 34.37 -1.08
C PRO A 10 -8.27 34.26 -1.43
N ILE A 11 -7.42 34.18 -0.39
CA ILE A 11 -5.97 33.92 -0.50
C ILE A 11 -5.62 32.65 0.25
N ALA A 12 -4.74 31.83 -0.33
CA ALA A 12 -4.04 30.75 0.37
C ALA A 12 -2.54 31.07 0.43
N LEU A 13 -1.98 31.14 1.65
CA LEU A 13 -0.54 31.18 1.88
C LEU A 13 -0.04 29.73 2.04
N THR A 14 1.01 29.36 1.30
CA THR A 14 1.57 28.00 1.31
C THR A 14 2.99 27.99 1.86
N LYS A 15 3.39 26.87 2.48
CA LYS A 15 4.65 26.73 3.23
C LYS A 15 4.69 27.58 4.51
N VAL A 16 3.54 27.69 5.19
CA VAL A 16 3.46 28.35 6.49
C VAL A 16 4.17 27.51 7.56
N THR A 17 5.06 28.15 8.32
CA THR A 17 5.85 27.62 9.44
C THR A 17 5.07 27.58 10.74
N GLU A 18 5.70 27.15 11.85
CA GLU A 18 5.11 27.22 13.19
C GLU A 18 5.01 28.69 13.68
N GLU A 19 5.98 29.51 13.26
CA GLU A 19 5.94 30.97 13.38
C GLU A 19 5.09 31.59 12.26
N LEU A 20 4.22 32.55 12.63
CA LEU A 20 3.44 33.39 11.72
C LEU A 20 4.03 34.80 11.65
N ASP A 21 4.00 35.42 10.48
CA ASP A 21 4.43 36.80 10.27
C ASP A 21 3.49 37.78 11.04
N PRO A 22 4.01 38.61 11.97
CA PRO A 22 3.19 39.54 12.75
C PRO A 22 2.39 40.54 11.92
N SER A 23 2.77 40.83 10.67
CA SER A 23 2.01 41.70 9.76
C SER A 23 0.66 41.10 9.34
N LEU A 24 0.47 39.79 9.47
CA LEU A 24 -0.81 39.11 9.23
C LEU A 24 -1.80 39.31 10.39
N ARG A 25 -1.33 39.66 11.59
CA ARG A 25 -2.11 39.64 12.83
C ARG A 25 -3.43 40.43 12.78
N PRO A 26 -3.52 41.63 12.17
CA PRO A 26 -4.80 42.34 12.02
C PRO A 26 -5.82 41.54 11.20
N ILE A 27 -5.35 40.76 10.21
CA ILE A 27 -6.20 39.92 9.35
C ILE A 27 -6.70 38.68 10.11
N LEU A 28 -5.83 38.07 10.92
CA LEU A 28 -6.18 36.87 11.71
C LEU A 28 -7.21 37.21 12.79
N LEU A 29 -6.97 38.29 13.55
CA LEU A 29 -7.88 38.79 14.58
C LEU A 29 -9.13 39.49 14.02
N LYS A 30 -9.14 39.86 12.73
CA LYS A 30 -10.12 40.78 12.11
C LYS A 30 -10.24 42.10 12.87
N ASP A 31 -9.10 42.77 13.05
CA ASP A 31 -8.98 44.08 13.67
C ASP A 31 -9.52 45.17 12.72
N THR A 32 -10.85 45.22 12.59
CA THR A 32 -11.59 46.12 11.70
C THR A 32 -12.31 47.23 12.46
N PHE A 33 -12.36 48.42 11.86
CA PHE A 33 -13.07 49.58 12.40
C PHE A 33 -13.88 50.28 11.31
N THR A 34 -15.02 50.85 11.68
CA THR A 34 -15.90 51.55 10.74
C THR A 34 -15.48 53.02 10.58
N ARG A 35 -15.26 53.48 9.34
CA ARG A 35 -15.07 54.91 9.04
C ARG A 35 -15.84 55.32 7.80
N GLY A 36 -16.65 56.38 7.92
CA GLY A 36 -17.47 56.90 6.81
C GLY A 36 -18.55 55.93 6.31
N GLY A 37 -18.95 54.96 7.13
CA GLY A 37 -19.90 53.90 6.74
C GLY A 37 -19.27 52.64 6.14
N HIS A 38 -17.96 52.67 5.82
CA HIS A 38 -17.22 51.51 5.32
C HIS A 38 -16.46 50.82 6.47
N GLU A 39 -16.39 49.50 6.42
CA GLU A 39 -15.52 48.69 7.29
C GLU A 39 -14.07 48.78 6.76
N ILE A 40 -13.10 49.05 7.62
CA ILE A 40 -11.69 49.27 7.24
C ILE A 40 -10.79 48.41 8.14
N ILE A 41 -9.76 47.82 7.54
CA ILE A 41 -8.63 47.19 8.23
C ILE A 41 -7.36 48.02 8.01
N ARG A 42 -6.46 48.06 9.00
CA ARG A 42 -5.14 48.70 8.87
C ARG A 42 -4.03 47.65 8.78
N LEU A 43 -3.20 47.72 7.74
CA LEU A 43 -2.02 46.86 7.56
C LEU A 43 -0.75 47.72 7.54
N GLY A 44 -0.05 47.79 8.67
CA GLY A 44 1.07 48.72 8.84
C GLY A 44 0.58 50.16 8.69
N ASP A 45 0.93 50.81 7.60
CA ASP A 45 0.53 52.20 7.29
C ASP A 45 -0.57 52.31 6.22
N THR A 46 -1.04 51.22 5.63
CA THR A 46 -2.14 51.25 4.65
C THR A 46 -3.49 50.98 5.31
N GLU A 47 -4.46 51.86 5.02
CA GLU A 47 -5.87 51.67 5.36
C GLU A 47 -6.60 51.08 4.15
N ILE A 48 -7.31 49.97 4.37
CA ILE A 48 -7.91 49.16 3.31
C ILE A 48 -9.36 48.88 3.68
N GLU A 49 -10.29 49.30 2.82
CA GLU A 49 -11.69 48.88 2.89
C GLU A 49 -11.77 47.33 2.92
N TYR A 50 -12.40 46.80 3.97
CA TYR A 50 -12.44 45.38 4.27
C TYR A 50 -13.73 44.77 3.72
N ASN A 51 -13.60 43.80 2.82
CA ASN A 51 -14.74 43.08 2.25
C ASN A 51 -15.03 41.81 3.06
N GLN A 52 -16.21 41.70 3.65
CA GLN A 52 -16.59 40.57 4.51
C GLN A 52 -16.60 39.20 3.79
N ASN A 53 -16.50 39.14 2.46
CA ASN A 53 -16.32 37.89 1.71
C ASN A 53 -14.86 37.40 1.69
N PHE A 54 -13.89 38.22 2.10
CA PHE A 54 -12.48 37.85 2.13
C PHE A 54 -12.24 36.64 3.05
N ARG A 55 -11.38 35.70 2.61
CA ARG A 55 -10.95 34.53 3.39
C ARG A 55 -9.46 34.32 3.22
N LEU A 56 -8.78 34.07 4.34
CA LEU A 56 -7.36 33.70 4.37
C LEU A 56 -7.24 32.23 4.80
N PHE A 57 -6.51 31.45 4.01
CA PHE A 57 -6.14 30.07 4.32
C PHE A 57 -4.62 29.99 4.51
N LEU A 58 -4.19 29.28 5.57
CA LEU A 58 -2.79 29.01 5.85
C LEU A 58 -2.53 27.52 5.63
N ILE A 59 -1.53 27.18 4.80
CA ILE A 59 -1.23 25.81 4.40
C ILE A 59 0.22 25.48 4.76
N THR A 60 0.40 24.58 5.72
CA THR A 60 1.69 24.01 6.10
C THR A 60 1.94 22.65 5.42
N PRO A 61 3.20 22.32 5.05
CA PRO A 61 3.61 20.99 4.63
C PRO A 61 4.08 20.12 5.82
N MET A 62 4.11 20.65 7.05
CA MET A 62 4.58 19.93 8.23
C MET A 62 3.51 18.95 8.72
N SER A 63 3.87 17.69 8.93
CA SER A 63 2.93 16.64 9.34
C SER A 63 2.47 16.76 10.80
N ASN A 64 3.28 17.34 11.68
CA ASN A 64 2.96 17.54 13.09
C ASN A 64 3.58 18.85 13.62
N PRO A 65 2.99 20.02 13.31
CA PRO A 65 3.49 21.32 13.75
C PRO A 65 3.10 21.64 15.20
N HIS A 66 4.06 22.15 15.97
CA HIS A 66 3.92 22.52 17.38
C HIS A 66 3.62 24.02 17.54
N TYR A 67 2.43 24.44 17.10
CA TYR A 67 1.97 25.82 17.25
C TYR A 67 1.85 26.25 18.72
N LEU A 68 2.34 27.45 19.03
CA LEU A 68 2.15 28.07 20.35
C LEU A 68 0.66 28.37 20.62
N PRO A 69 0.17 28.33 21.88
CA PRO A 69 -1.22 28.61 22.21
C PRO A 69 -1.76 29.95 21.68
N ALA A 70 -0.90 30.97 21.57
CA ALA A 70 -1.26 32.26 20.97
C ALA A 70 -1.68 32.13 19.50
N VAL A 71 -1.00 31.29 18.70
CA VAL A 71 -1.37 31.01 17.31
C VAL A 71 -2.70 30.27 17.26
N CYS A 72 -2.92 29.29 18.14
CA CYS A 72 -4.16 28.51 18.23
C CYS A 72 -5.39 29.33 18.65
N ILE A 73 -5.20 30.54 19.20
CA ILE A 73 -6.27 31.50 19.47
C ILE A 73 -6.55 32.39 18.24
N GLU A 74 -5.52 32.68 17.44
CA GLU A 74 -5.62 33.54 16.25
C GLU A 74 -6.09 32.80 14.98
N VAL A 75 -5.98 31.46 14.92
CA VAL A 75 -6.42 30.66 13.77
C VAL A 75 -7.15 29.37 14.14
N THR A 76 -8.16 28.99 13.34
CA THR A 76 -8.75 27.65 13.38
C THR A 76 -7.85 26.65 12.66
N LEU A 77 -7.25 25.72 13.41
CA LEU A 77 -6.46 24.63 12.84
C LEU A 77 -7.36 23.52 12.26
N ILE A 78 -7.03 23.06 11.05
CA ILE A 78 -7.73 21.96 10.37
C ILE A 78 -6.69 20.89 10.00
N ASN A 79 -6.83 19.68 10.53
CA ASN A 79 -5.95 18.58 10.19
C ASN A 79 -6.39 17.90 8.88
N PHE A 80 -5.56 18.01 7.83
CA PHE A 80 -5.76 17.35 6.53
C PHE A 80 -5.01 16.02 6.40
N THR A 81 -4.41 15.51 7.48
CA THR A 81 -3.76 14.20 7.50
C THR A 81 -4.78 13.09 7.31
N VAL A 82 -4.49 12.16 6.38
CA VAL A 82 -5.33 10.97 6.15
C VAL A 82 -5.27 10.10 7.40
N ASN A 83 -6.42 9.88 8.04
CA ASN A 83 -6.57 8.96 9.18
C ASN A 83 -6.94 7.54 8.71
N PHE A 84 -6.77 6.55 9.59
CA PHE A 84 -7.06 5.16 9.25
C PHE A 84 -8.54 4.95 8.93
N ASP A 85 -9.42 5.35 9.83
CA ASP A 85 -10.86 5.07 9.75
C ASP A 85 -11.54 5.81 8.57
N GLY A 86 -11.13 7.06 8.32
CA GLY A 86 -11.64 7.83 7.18
C GLY A 86 -11.23 7.25 5.83
N LEU A 87 -10.00 6.74 5.73
CA LEU A 87 -9.56 6.01 4.54
C LEU A 87 -10.27 4.65 4.43
N GLN A 88 -10.43 3.93 5.55
CA GLN A 88 -11.14 2.65 5.59
C GLN A 88 -12.60 2.82 5.12
N GLU A 89 -13.33 3.84 5.57
CA GLU A 89 -14.67 4.16 5.08
C GLU A 89 -14.68 4.59 3.60
N GLN A 90 -13.71 5.38 3.14
CA GLN A 90 -13.58 5.76 1.73
C GLN A 90 -13.34 4.54 0.82
N LEU A 91 -12.50 3.61 1.26
CA LEU A 91 -12.23 2.34 0.58
C LEU A 91 -13.46 1.42 0.65
N LEU A 92 -14.15 1.36 1.79
CA LEU A 92 -15.37 0.56 1.97
C LEU A 92 -16.48 1.00 1.02
N SER A 93 -16.76 2.31 0.95
CA SER A 93 -17.69 2.85 -0.04
C SER A 93 -17.21 2.62 -1.48
N SER A 94 -15.91 2.51 -1.74
CA SER A 94 -15.39 2.15 -3.06
C SER A 94 -15.65 0.68 -3.41
N VAL A 95 -15.52 -0.26 -2.46
CA VAL A 95 -15.89 -1.68 -2.65
C VAL A 95 -17.41 -1.82 -2.82
N VAL A 96 -18.19 -1.25 -1.90
CA VAL A 96 -19.67 -1.36 -1.94
C VAL A 96 -20.23 -0.73 -3.22
N LYS A 97 -19.67 0.38 -3.70
CA LYS A 97 -20.08 0.99 -4.99
C LYS A 97 -19.82 0.10 -6.20
N GLN A 98 -18.83 -0.79 -6.15
CA GLN A 98 -18.51 -1.75 -7.19
C GLN A 98 -19.40 -3.01 -7.10
N GLU A 99 -19.56 -3.54 -5.88
CA GLU A 99 -20.20 -4.83 -5.59
C GLU A 99 -21.72 -4.78 -5.39
N ASN A 100 -22.24 -3.66 -4.87
CA ASN A 100 -23.67 -3.36 -4.83
C ASN A 100 -23.93 -1.85 -5.04
N PRO A 101 -23.90 -1.38 -6.31
CA PRO A 101 -24.15 0.02 -6.63
C PRO A 101 -25.52 0.55 -6.15
N GLN A 102 -26.51 -0.33 -6.03
CA GLN A 102 -27.84 0.05 -5.54
C GLN A 102 -27.84 0.36 -4.04
N LEU A 103 -27.09 -0.41 -3.24
CA LEU A 103 -26.95 -0.16 -1.80
C LEU A 103 -26.29 1.20 -1.54
N GLU A 104 -25.19 1.51 -2.23
CA GLU A 104 -24.50 2.80 -2.02
C GLU A 104 -25.30 4.00 -2.57
N SER A 105 -26.05 3.80 -3.66
CA SER A 105 -26.99 4.82 -4.18
C SER A 105 -28.13 5.09 -3.18
N LYS A 106 -28.78 4.04 -2.66
CA LYS A 106 -29.80 4.16 -1.60
C LYS A 106 -29.27 4.86 -0.35
N ARG A 107 -28.02 4.57 0.05
CA ARG A 107 -27.38 5.21 1.21
C ARG A 107 -27.17 6.71 0.99
N SER A 108 -26.77 7.09 -0.22
CA SER A 108 -26.56 8.50 -0.58
C SER A 108 -27.87 9.29 -0.48
N GLY A 109 -28.98 8.75 -1.02
CA GLY A 109 -30.31 9.37 -0.90
C GLY A 109 -30.89 9.34 0.52
N LEU A 110 -30.61 8.30 1.31
CA LEU A 110 -31.00 8.24 2.72
C LEU A 110 -30.32 9.34 3.54
N LEU A 111 -29.00 9.53 3.37
CA LEU A 111 -28.25 10.58 4.03
C LEU A 111 -28.71 11.98 3.61
N GLU A 112 -29.07 12.17 2.34
CA GLU A 112 -29.68 13.41 1.84
C GLU A 112 -31.05 13.67 2.50
N SER A 113 -31.91 12.65 2.65
CA SER A 113 -33.16 12.78 3.42
C SER A 113 -32.89 13.15 4.88
N ILE A 114 -32.01 12.43 5.58
CA ILE A 114 -31.68 12.69 6.99
C ILE A 114 -31.14 14.13 7.18
N ALA A 115 -30.32 14.62 6.26
CA ALA A 115 -29.83 16.01 6.29
C ALA A 115 -30.96 17.03 6.07
N ASN A 116 -31.84 16.78 5.10
CA ASN A 116 -32.99 17.65 4.81
C ASN A 116 -34.02 17.64 5.95
N ASP A 117 -34.34 16.48 6.52
CA ASP A 117 -35.27 16.31 7.63
C ASP A 117 -34.74 16.98 8.91
N LYS A 118 -33.44 16.82 9.24
CA LYS A 118 -32.80 17.54 10.35
C LYS A 118 -32.72 19.05 10.11
N GLY A 119 -32.51 19.49 8.86
CA GLY A 119 -32.59 20.90 8.48
C GLY A 119 -34.00 21.48 8.64
N MET A 120 -35.03 20.73 8.24
CA MET A 120 -36.43 21.13 8.43
C MET A 120 -36.83 21.18 9.91
N LEU A 121 -36.37 20.23 10.73
CA LEU A 121 -36.57 20.25 12.18
C LEU A 121 -36.00 21.53 12.79
N LYS A 122 -34.73 21.85 12.50
CA LYS A 122 -34.10 23.07 13.02
C LYS A 122 -34.82 24.34 12.53
N ASN A 123 -35.20 24.40 11.25
CA ASN A 123 -35.93 25.56 10.71
C ASN A 123 -37.29 25.76 11.41
N LEU A 124 -37.92 24.70 11.93
CA LEU A 124 -39.13 24.80 12.75
C LEU A 124 -38.83 25.29 14.17
N GLU A 125 -37.73 24.85 14.78
CA GLU A 125 -37.27 25.36 16.08
C GLU A 125 -36.93 26.85 15.99
N ASP A 126 -36.07 27.25 15.04
CA ASP A 126 -35.67 28.64 14.80
C ASP A 126 -36.90 29.54 14.53
N LYS A 127 -37.87 29.09 13.71
CA LYS A 127 -39.13 29.81 13.47
C LYS A 127 -40.03 29.88 14.71
N THR A 128 -40.08 28.81 15.52
CA THR A 128 -40.88 28.77 16.74
C THR A 128 -40.32 29.75 17.79
N LEU A 129 -39.01 29.86 17.90
CA LEU A 129 -38.33 30.85 18.74
C LEU A 129 -38.57 32.28 18.24
N ASP A 130 -38.46 32.53 16.94
CA ASP A 130 -38.69 33.84 16.32
C ASP A 130 -40.14 34.35 16.54
N LEU A 131 -41.14 33.46 16.44
CA LEU A 131 -42.54 33.78 16.75
C LEU A 131 -42.75 34.12 18.23
N LEU A 132 -42.19 33.33 19.15
CA LEU A 132 -42.27 33.58 20.59
C LEU A 132 -41.50 34.84 21.02
N GLN A 133 -40.43 35.21 20.30
CA GLN A 133 -39.68 36.44 20.56
C GLN A 133 -40.43 37.69 20.08
N LYS A 134 -41.29 37.57 19.06
CA LYS A 134 -42.04 38.68 18.45
C LYS A 134 -43.46 38.85 18.99
N SER A 135 -43.98 37.91 19.78
CA SER A 135 -45.30 38.03 20.39
C SER A 135 -45.29 39.05 21.53
N GLU A 136 -45.82 40.26 21.28
CA GLU A 136 -46.03 41.29 22.29
C GLU A 136 -47.44 41.17 22.91
N GLY A 137 -47.52 40.99 24.23
CA GLY A 137 -48.79 40.90 24.97
C GLY A 137 -48.95 39.60 25.74
N HIS A 138 -50.20 39.16 25.93
CA HIS A 138 -50.53 37.96 26.68
C HIS A 138 -50.68 36.77 25.71
N ILE A 139 -49.68 35.88 25.70
CA ILE A 139 -49.48 34.83 24.67
C ILE A 139 -50.67 33.84 24.55
N LEU A 140 -51.53 33.75 25.57
CA LEU A 140 -52.72 32.89 25.55
C LEU A 140 -53.90 33.46 24.76
N ASP A 141 -53.83 34.73 24.35
CA ASP A 141 -54.93 35.45 23.71
C ASP A 141 -54.77 35.51 22.17
N ASP A 142 -53.64 35.01 21.63
CA ASP A 142 -53.29 34.97 20.21
C ASP A 142 -53.58 33.57 19.61
N GLU A 143 -54.80 33.38 19.10
CA GLU A 143 -55.24 32.11 18.51
C GLU A 143 -54.42 31.71 17.27
N ASP A 144 -53.93 32.68 16.46
CA ASP A 144 -53.13 32.41 15.25
C ASP A 144 -51.72 31.91 15.62
N LEU A 145 -51.10 32.47 16.66
CA LEU A 145 -49.86 31.98 17.24
C LEU A 145 -50.06 30.58 17.83
N ILE A 146 -51.12 30.36 18.63
CA ILE A 146 -51.42 29.04 19.22
C ILE A 146 -51.62 27.98 18.12
N ALA A 147 -52.39 28.29 17.07
CA ALA A 147 -52.58 27.39 15.93
C ALA A 147 -51.27 27.10 15.19
N THR A 148 -50.45 28.13 14.97
CA THR A 148 -49.13 27.98 14.31
C THR A 148 -48.16 27.14 15.15
N LEU A 149 -48.14 27.33 16.47
CA LEU A 149 -47.33 26.53 17.42
C LEU A 149 -47.80 25.07 17.44
N GLN A 150 -49.12 24.83 17.42
CA GLN A 150 -49.69 23.47 17.40
C GLN A 150 -49.42 22.76 16.05
N GLN A 151 -49.45 23.48 14.93
CA GLN A 151 -49.02 22.96 13.62
C GLN A 151 -47.52 22.64 13.61
N SER A 152 -46.68 23.56 14.10
CA SER A 152 -45.22 23.38 14.21
C SER A 152 -44.86 22.14 15.04
N LYS A 153 -45.50 21.99 16.21
CA LYS A 153 -45.36 20.82 17.10
C LYS A 153 -45.75 19.52 16.41
N THR A 154 -46.85 19.51 15.66
CA THR A 154 -47.33 18.31 14.96
C THR A 154 -46.32 17.88 13.88
N MET A 155 -45.88 18.81 13.05
CA MET A 155 -44.91 18.53 11.98
C MET A 155 -43.52 18.16 12.54
N SER A 156 -43.10 18.72 13.67
CA SER A 156 -41.87 18.34 14.37
C SER A 156 -41.91 16.87 14.86
N VAL A 157 -43.05 16.40 15.39
CA VAL A 157 -43.24 14.99 15.78
C VAL A 157 -43.18 14.05 14.56
N GLU A 158 -43.82 14.42 13.45
CA GLU A 158 -43.77 13.63 12.20
C GLU A 158 -42.36 13.54 11.61
N ILE A 159 -41.61 14.65 11.60
CA ILE A 159 -40.21 14.68 11.15
C ILE A 159 -39.32 13.86 12.09
N GLY A 160 -39.52 13.96 13.41
CA GLY A 160 -38.78 13.16 14.41
C GLY A 160 -38.92 11.65 14.17
N GLY A 161 -40.15 11.16 13.98
CA GLY A 161 -40.40 9.74 13.67
C GLY A 161 -39.82 9.29 12.32
N ARG A 162 -39.77 10.19 11.33
CA ARG A 162 -39.10 9.91 10.04
C ARG A 162 -37.58 9.82 10.19
N ILE A 163 -36.98 10.68 11.01
CA ILE A 163 -35.54 10.64 11.32
C ILE A 163 -35.20 9.32 12.03
N GLU A 164 -35.96 8.93 13.05
CA GLU A 164 -35.72 7.67 13.79
C GLU A 164 -35.78 6.43 12.86
N LEU A 165 -36.81 6.35 12.00
CA LEU A 165 -36.92 5.29 10.99
C LEU A 165 -35.74 5.32 10.00
N SER A 166 -35.29 6.51 9.59
CA SER A 166 -34.18 6.67 8.65
C SER A 166 -32.84 6.30 9.28
N GLU A 167 -32.61 6.62 10.55
CA GLU A 167 -31.41 6.20 11.30
C GLU A 167 -31.40 4.69 11.58
N GLN A 168 -32.58 4.06 11.75
CA GLN A 168 -32.64 2.60 11.82
C GLN A 168 -32.29 1.95 10.47
N ASN A 169 -32.85 2.47 9.36
CA ASN A 169 -32.45 2.04 8.02
C ASN A 169 -30.94 2.25 7.79
N GLU A 170 -30.35 3.34 8.29
CA GLU A 170 -28.92 3.61 8.15
C GLU A 170 -28.06 2.56 8.88
N LYS A 171 -28.45 2.15 10.09
CA LYS A 171 -27.77 1.07 10.84
C LYS A 171 -27.78 -0.24 10.05
N ASP A 172 -28.94 -0.62 9.51
CA ASP A 172 -29.08 -1.86 8.74
C ASP A 172 -28.30 -1.82 7.41
N MET A 173 -28.28 -0.66 6.74
CA MET A 173 -27.43 -0.44 5.56
C MET A 173 -25.94 -0.48 5.90
N ASN A 174 -25.51 0.12 7.02
CA ASN A 174 -24.12 0.04 7.47
C ASN A 174 -23.72 -1.39 7.89
N ASN A 175 -24.63 -2.18 8.46
CA ASN A 175 -24.41 -3.61 8.72
C ASN A 175 -24.25 -4.41 7.42
N MET A 176 -24.97 -4.05 6.35
CA MET A 176 -24.78 -4.63 5.01
C MET A 176 -23.45 -4.21 4.37
N ARG A 177 -23.00 -2.95 4.55
CA ARG A 177 -21.68 -2.48 4.09
C ARG A 177 -20.54 -3.22 4.79
N LYS A 178 -20.60 -3.35 6.12
CA LYS A 178 -19.55 -3.97 6.97
C LYS A 178 -19.12 -5.37 6.53
N ARG A 179 -19.97 -6.10 5.77
CA ARG A 179 -19.59 -7.37 5.13
C ARG A 179 -18.32 -7.27 4.26
N TYR A 180 -18.03 -6.09 3.68
CA TYR A 180 -16.84 -5.83 2.86
C TYR A 180 -15.70 -5.13 3.62
N LEU A 181 -15.87 -4.88 4.93
CA LEU A 181 -14.88 -4.19 5.76
C LEU A 181 -13.48 -4.81 5.69
N PRO A 182 -13.28 -6.15 5.67
CA PRO A 182 -11.93 -6.73 5.59
C PRO A 182 -11.12 -6.28 4.37
N VAL A 183 -11.77 -6.09 3.22
CA VAL A 183 -11.11 -5.60 1.98
C VAL A 183 -10.68 -4.14 2.13
N ALA A 184 -11.52 -3.32 2.78
CA ALA A 184 -11.24 -1.92 3.05
C ALA A 184 -10.15 -1.74 4.13
N THR A 185 -10.21 -2.51 5.22
CA THR A 185 -9.17 -2.60 6.25
C THR A 185 -7.82 -2.97 5.64
N ARG A 186 -7.79 -3.99 4.77
CA ARG A 186 -6.57 -4.38 4.04
C ARG A 186 -6.02 -3.22 3.22
N GLY A 187 -6.88 -2.51 2.47
CA GLY A 187 -6.48 -1.34 1.70
C GLY A 187 -5.91 -0.22 2.57
N ALA A 188 -6.52 0.09 3.70
CA ALA A 188 -6.00 1.10 4.63
C ALA A 188 -4.62 0.72 5.17
N VAL A 189 -4.45 -0.52 5.67
CA VAL A 189 -3.16 -1.04 6.15
C VAL A 189 -2.06 -0.93 5.09
N LEU A 190 -2.37 -1.34 3.84
CA LEU A 190 -1.43 -1.27 2.72
C LEU A 190 -1.04 0.18 2.39
N TYR A 191 -1.96 1.14 2.50
CA TYR A 191 -1.67 2.56 2.29
C TYR A 191 -0.77 3.17 3.39
N PHE A 192 -0.98 2.83 4.67
CA PHE A 192 -0.14 3.38 5.74
C PHE A 192 1.29 2.81 5.69
N VAL A 193 1.45 1.50 5.43
CA VAL A 193 2.78 0.91 5.16
C VAL A 193 3.46 1.59 3.97
N LEU A 194 2.70 1.89 2.90
CA LEU A 194 3.21 2.59 1.71
C LEU A 194 3.65 4.03 2.01
N ALA A 195 2.93 4.75 2.87
CA ALA A 195 3.26 6.11 3.26
C ALA A 195 4.54 6.16 4.12
N GLU A 196 4.69 5.22 5.05
CA GLU A 196 5.87 5.10 5.93
C GLU A 196 7.19 4.88 5.16
N LEU A 197 7.15 4.30 3.95
CA LEU A 197 8.36 4.07 3.13
C LEU A 197 9.10 5.36 2.78
N SER A 198 8.41 6.51 2.75
CA SER A 198 9.04 7.81 2.53
C SER A 198 10.10 8.15 3.59
N ASN A 199 9.94 7.65 4.83
CA ASN A 199 10.92 7.78 5.91
C ASN A 199 12.19 6.94 5.69
N ILE A 200 12.11 5.87 4.89
CA ILE A 200 13.25 5.02 4.52
C ILE A 200 14.01 5.63 3.33
N ASN A 201 13.29 6.23 2.38
CA ASN A 201 13.89 6.99 1.30
C ASN A 201 12.90 7.98 0.69
N TYR A 202 13.30 9.24 0.54
CA TYR A 202 12.45 10.29 -0.04
C TYR A 202 11.85 9.96 -1.42
N MET A 203 12.51 9.15 -2.27
CA MET A 203 11.93 8.78 -3.57
C MET A 203 10.80 7.72 -3.49
N TYR A 204 10.54 7.15 -2.31
CA TYR A 204 9.46 6.18 -2.05
C TYR A 204 8.14 6.88 -1.71
N GLN A 205 7.70 7.76 -2.60
CA GLN A 205 6.45 8.51 -2.45
C GLN A 205 5.45 8.15 -3.53
N TRP A 206 4.25 7.75 -3.11
CA TRP A 206 3.08 7.51 -3.94
C TRP A 206 1.94 8.42 -3.46
N SER A 207 0.96 8.69 -4.33
CA SER A 207 -0.19 9.54 -4.00
C SER A 207 -1.40 8.70 -3.59
N LEU A 208 -2.26 9.25 -2.72
CA LEU A 208 -3.55 8.62 -2.40
C LEU A 208 -4.40 8.40 -3.68
N PRO A 209 -4.53 9.35 -4.63
CA PRO A 209 -5.14 9.08 -5.93
C PRO A 209 -4.57 7.88 -6.71
N TRP A 210 -3.24 7.67 -6.71
CA TRP A 210 -2.65 6.46 -7.31
C TRP A 210 -3.06 5.19 -6.55
N PHE A 211 -3.06 5.25 -5.21
CA PHE A 211 -3.47 4.11 -4.39
C PHE A 211 -4.96 3.76 -4.59
N MET A 212 -5.85 4.75 -4.56
CA MET A 212 -7.28 4.58 -4.83
C MET A 212 -7.52 4.00 -6.22
N SER A 213 -6.82 4.50 -7.26
CA SER A 213 -6.92 3.94 -8.62
C SER A 213 -6.43 2.49 -8.69
N THR A 214 -5.36 2.15 -7.96
CA THR A 214 -4.83 0.78 -7.87
C THR A 214 -5.83 -0.13 -7.15
N PHE A 215 -6.38 0.32 -6.02
CA PHE A 215 -7.39 -0.38 -5.24
C PHE A 215 -8.65 -0.67 -6.07
N THR A 216 -9.23 0.35 -6.71
CA THR A 216 -10.41 0.20 -7.58
C THR A 216 -10.13 -0.76 -8.75
N SER A 217 -8.91 -0.80 -9.28
CA SER A 217 -8.53 -1.75 -10.33
C SER A 217 -8.26 -3.18 -9.79
N CYS A 218 -8.02 -3.39 -8.50
CA CYS A 218 -7.84 -4.71 -7.90
C CYS A 218 -9.16 -5.38 -7.52
N ILE A 219 -10.20 -4.58 -7.22
CA ILE A 219 -11.56 -5.05 -6.95
C ILE A 219 -12.43 -5.15 -8.22
N ASP A 220 -11.85 -5.02 -9.41
CA ASP A 220 -12.59 -5.20 -10.66
C ASP A 220 -12.80 -6.71 -10.93
N PRO A 221 -14.05 -7.22 -10.95
CA PRO A 221 -14.33 -8.64 -11.13
C PRO A 221 -13.82 -9.18 -12.47
N THR A 222 -13.62 -8.33 -13.50
CA THR A 222 -13.01 -8.76 -14.77
C THR A 222 -11.56 -9.23 -14.56
N LYS A 223 -10.78 -8.49 -13.78
CA LYS A 223 -9.36 -8.77 -13.52
C LYS A 223 -9.15 -9.88 -12.50
N LEU A 224 -10.09 -10.08 -11.57
CA LEU A 224 -10.06 -11.20 -10.62
C LEU A 224 -10.21 -12.55 -11.37
N LEU A 225 -11.05 -12.61 -12.40
CA LEU A 225 -11.20 -13.80 -13.26
C LEU A 225 -9.94 -14.07 -14.10
N GLU A 226 -9.34 -13.04 -14.68
CA GLU A 226 -8.05 -13.15 -15.40
C GLU A 226 -6.93 -13.69 -14.50
N GLN A 227 -6.83 -13.20 -13.25
CA GLN A 227 -5.84 -13.68 -12.28
C GLN A 227 -6.05 -15.16 -11.92
N SER A 228 -7.29 -15.59 -11.69
CA SER A 228 -7.61 -17.01 -11.42
C SER A 228 -7.29 -17.95 -12.60
N SER A 229 -7.23 -17.40 -13.82
CA SER A 229 -6.84 -18.16 -15.02
C SER A 229 -5.32 -18.33 -15.10
N ALA A 230 -4.56 -17.28 -14.78
CA ALA A 230 -3.11 -17.26 -14.91
C ALA A 230 -2.38 -18.15 -13.88
N GLU A 231 -2.85 -18.20 -12.61
CA GLU A 231 -2.21 -19.03 -11.59
C GLU A 231 -2.31 -20.55 -11.91
N HIS A 232 -3.30 -20.97 -12.73
CA HIS A 232 -3.45 -22.35 -13.18
C HIS A 232 -2.48 -22.78 -14.28
N GLU A 233 -2.05 -21.88 -15.19
CA GLU A 233 -1.08 -22.23 -16.24
C GLU A 233 0.36 -22.36 -15.71
N THR A 234 0.69 -21.66 -14.62
CA THR A 234 2.04 -21.68 -14.02
C THR A 234 2.41 -22.97 -13.26
N PHE A 235 1.46 -23.87 -12.99
CA PHE A 235 1.71 -25.13 -12.25
C PHE A 235 1.55 -26.37 -13.13
N SER A 236 2.41 -26.49 -14.16
CA SER A 236 2.61 -27.76 -14.88
C SER A 236 4.10 -28.08 -15.09
N PRO A 237 4.69 -29.05 -14.36
CA PRO A 237 6.06 -29.48 -14.60
C PRO A 237 6.12 -30.35 -15.87
N SER A 238 6.78 -29.85 -16.92
CA SER A 238 6.88 -30.50 -18.24
C SER A 238 7.86 -31.69 -18.27
N LEU A 239 7.54 -32.75 -17.53
CA LEU A 239 8.27 -34.03 -17.51
C LEU A 239 8.04 -34.87 -18.78
N SER A 240 8.56 -34.40 -19.92
CA SER A 240 8.66 -35.20 -21.14
C SER A 240 9.87 -34.80 -21.99
N GLY A 241 11.03 -35.44 -21.75
CA GLY A 241 12.30 -35.10 -22.40
C GLY A 241 13.38 -36.20 -22.31
N VAL A 242 13.00 -37.48 -22.33
CA VAL A 242 13.94 -38.59 -22.19
C VAL A 242 14.80 -38.77 -23.46
N LEU A 243 16.07 -38.42 -23.35
CA LEU A 243 17.08 -38.66 -24.39
C LEU A 243 17.49 -40.14 -24.48
N ARG A 244 17.30 -40.78 -25.64
CA ARG A 244 18.08 -41.95 -26.10
C ARG A 244 18.29 -41.92 -27.64
N PRO A 245 19.35 -42.57 -28.18
CA PRO A 245 20.18 -41.86 -29.18
C PRO A 245 20.52 -42.59 -30.49
N GLY A 246 20.85 -41.79 -31.53
CA GLY A 246 21.55 -42.20 -32.76
C GLY A 246 20.72 -43.00 -33.77
N ALA A 247 21.15 -43.20 -35.03
CA ALA A 247 22.16 -42.57 -35.90
C ALA A 247 21.82 -43.00 -37.36
N ARG A 248 22.18 -42.31 -38.45
CA ARG A 248 23.51 -42.21 -39.10
C ARG A 248 23.42 -41.28 -40.34
N LEU A 249 24.56 -41.00 -40.97
CA LEU A 249 24.70 -40.29 -42.26
C LEU A 249 24.86 -41.26 -43.46
N SER A 250 24.53 -40.76 -44.67
CA SER A 250 25.14 -41.10 -45.99
C SER A 250 24.94 -42.52 -46.56
N PRO A 251 25.20 -42.77 -47.88
CA PRO A 251 25.62 -41.86 -48.96
C PRO A 251 24.72 -41.93 -50.24
N ASP A 252 25.22 -41.34 -51.32
CA ASP A 252 24.66 -41.19 -52.67
C ASP A 252 24.34 -42.49 -53.44
N ILE A 253 23.55 -42.38 -54.52
CA ILE A 253 23.97 -42.71 -55.91
C ILE A 253 22.96 -42.18 -56.95
N SER A 254 23.39 -42.10 -58.21
CA SER A 254 22.68 -41.61 -59.41
C SER A 254 21.54 -42.57 -59.89
N SER A 255 20.78 -42.36 -60.96
CA SER A 255 21.01 -41.59 -62.20
C SER A 255 19.72 -41.35 -63.03
N THR A 256 19.84 -40.57 -64.12
CA THR A 256 19.03 -40.62 -65.39
C THR A 256 17.50 -40.37 -65.31
N MET A 257 16.77 -39.88 -66.32
CA MET A 257 17.01 -39.11 -67.57
C MET A 257 15.60 -38.68 -68.12
N PHE A 258 15.53 -37.73 -69.08
CA PHE A 258 14.60 -37.63 -70.25
C PHE A 258 13.11 -38.10 -70.16
N GLU A 259 12.11 -37.49 -70.82
CA GLU A 259 11.95 -36.22 -71.57
C GLU A 259 10.45 -35.98 -71.92
N VAL A 260 10.12 -34.83 -72.53
CA VAL A 260 9.04 -34.60 -73.54
C VAL A 260 7.60 -35.16 -73.29
N ALA A 261 6.75 -34.29 -72.73
CA ALA A 261 5.52 -33.69 -73.31
C ALA A 261 4.31 -34.49 -73.90
N ALA A 262 3.14 -33.82 -73.76
CA ALA A 262 1.90 -33.87 -74.57
C ALA A 262 0.91 -35.06 -74.38
N GLY A 263 -0.41 -34.76 -74.35
CA GLY A 263 -1.47 -35.79 -74.31
C GLY A 263 -2.86 -35.40 -73.74
N THR A 264 -3.57 -34.45 -74.33
CA THR A 264 -5.05 -34.33 -74.25
C THR A 264 -5.66 -34.75 -75.61
N PRO A 265 -6.98 -35.03 -75.81
CA PRO A 265 -8.15 -34.65 -74.98
C PRO A 265 -9.35 -35.67 -74.91
N GLN A 266 -10.44 -35.29 -74.19
CA GLN A 266 -11.87 -35.64 -74.45
C GLN A 266 -12.29 -37.16 -74.36
N THR A 267 -13.58 -37.59 -74.21
CA THR A 267 -14.91 -36.92 -74.12
C THR A 267 -15.92 -37.73 -73.26
N SER A 268 -17.11 -37.14 -73.03
CA SER A 268 -18.40 -37.68 -72.52
C SER A 268 -18.93 -38.97 -73.20
N GLU A 269 -19.98 -39.67 -72.71
CA GLU A 269 -21.05 -39.30 -71.75
C GLU A 269 -21.22 -40.33 -70.56
N LEU A 270 -22.36 -40.80 -70.01
CA LEU A 270 -23.80 -40.85 -70.36
C LEU A 270 -24.72 -40.82 -69.09
N LYS A 271 -26.04 -40.70 -69.34
CA LYS A 271 -27.22 -40.57 -68.44
C LYS A 271 -27.60 -41.88 -67.68
N ALA A 272 -28.52 -41.91 -66.69
CA ALA A 272 -29.73 -41.09 -66.56
C ALA A 272 -30.40 -40.96 -65.16
N SER A 273 -31.11 -39.82 -64.98
CA SER A 273 -32.48 -39.65 -64.41
C SER A 273 -32.81 -40.04 -62.94
N ILE A 274 -33.70 -39.33 -62.20
CA ILE A 274 -34.55 -38.15 -62.50
C ILE A 274 -34.93 -37.34 -61.22
N ASP A 275 -35.15 -36.02 -61.40
CA ASP A 275 -35.81 -35.00 -60.54
C ASP A 275 -35.88 -35.06 -58.99
N ARG A 276 -35.56 -33.91 -58.36
CA ARG A 276 -36.61 -32.90 -57.98
C ARG A 276 -36.08 -31.52 -57.53
N LYS A 277 -36.44 -30.50 -58.32
CA LYS A 277 -36.72 -29.06 -58.01
C LYS A 277 -35.70 -28.17 -57.25
N ARG A 278 -35.64 -26.90 -57.70
CA ARG A 278 -34.77 -25.80 -57.21
C ARG A 278 -35.31 -25.09 -55.97
N SER A 279 -34.42 -24.51 -55.14
CA SER A 279 -34.59 -23.12 -54.64
C SER A 279 -33.26 -22.44 -54.29
N SER A 280 -33.28 -21.10 -54.38
CA SER A 280 -32.27 -20.06 -54.04
C SER A 280 -31.01 -20.39 -53.22
N VAL A 281 -29.87 -19.87 -53.69
CA VAL A 281 -28.67 -19.58 -52.87
C VAL A 281 -29.00 -18.55 -51.79
N VAL A 282 -28.42 -18.74 -50.59
CA VAL A 282 -28.44 -17.78 -49.47
C VAL A 282 -26.99 -17.45 -49.10
N PRO A 283 -26.62 -16.20 -48.77
CA PRO A 283 -25.25 -15.86 -48.37
C PRO A 283 -24.81 -16.58 -47.09
N PRO A 284 -23.50 -16.78 -46.86
CA PRO A 284 -22.99 -17.39 -45.62
C PRO A 284 -23.37 -16.51 -44.41
N GLY A 285 -24.34 -16.98 -43.64
CA GLY A 285 -24.81 -16.30 -42.43
C GLY A 285 -23.70 -16.16 -41.40
N GLN A 286 -23.70 -15.02 -40.69
CA GLN A 286 -22.75 -14.75 -39.60
C GLN A 286 -22.77 -15.91 -38.60
N GLY A 287 -21.62 -16.59 -38.44
CA GLY A 287 -21.48 -17.66 -37.48
C GLY A 287 -21.79 -17.13 -36.08
N ARG A 288 -22.89 -17.60 -35.48
CA ARG A 288 -23.26 -17.29 -34.09
C ARG A 288 -22.19 -17.86 -33.15
N ARG A 289 -21.15 -17.08 -32.92
CA ARG A 289 -20.19 -17.28 -31.83
C ARG A 289 -21.02 -17.36 -30.56
N ARG A 290 -21.09 -18.55 -29.94
CA ARG A 290 -21.76 -18.73 -28.66
C ARG A 290 -21.02 -17.90 -27.62
N GLN A 291 -21.43 -16.64 -27.46
CA GLN A 291 -21.20 -15.92 -26.22
C GLN A 291 -21.95 -16.71 -25.14
N SER A 292 -21.20 -17.47 -24.35
CA SER A 292 -21.66 -17.96 -23.07
C SER A 292 -21.88 -16.75 -22.19
N THR A 293 -23.11 -16.23 -22.17
CA THR A 293 -23.53 -15.17 -21.26
C THR A 293 -23.54 -15.74 -19.84
N GLN A 294 -22.36 -15.87 -19.24
CA GLN A 294 -22.20 -16.16 -17.81
C GLN A 294 -22.96 -15.05 -17.08
N GLN A 295 -24.08 -15.42 -16.47
CA GLN A 295 -24.89 -14.48 -15.71
C GLN A 295 -24.03 -13.98 -14.56
N ARG A 296 -23.88 -12.65 -14.48
CA ARG A 296 -23.19 -11.95 -13.41
C ARG A 296 -23.85 -12.35 -12.09
N MET A 297 -23.22 -13.24 -11.32
CA MET A 297 -23.63 -13.51 -9.94
C MET A 297 -23.56 -12.20 -9.18
N THR A 298 -24.70 -11.69 -8.75
CA THR A 298 -24.74 -10.53 -7.86
C THR A 298 -24.30 -10.98 -6.48
N SER A 299 -23.62 -10.10 -5.75
CA SER A 299 -23.14 -10.37 -4.39
C SER A 299 -24.26 -10.79 -3.42
N GLU A 300 -25.49 -10.38 -3.69
CA GLU A 300 -26.73 -10.78 -2.99
C GLU A 300 -27.10 -12.27 -3.17
N SER A 301 -26.51 -12.98 -4.14
CA SER A 301 -26.77 -14.40 -4.43
C SER A 301 -25.67 -15.35 -3.96
N MET A 302 -24.59 -14.83 -3.36
CA MET A 302 -23.44 -15.63 -2.91
C MET A 302 -23.65 -16.14 -1.48
N SER A 303 -23.29 -17.40 -1.21
CA SER A 303 -23.25 -17.91 0.15
C SER A 303 -22.14 -17.22 0.98
N PRO A 304 -22.21 -17.22 2.33
CA PRO A 304 -21.18 -16.61 3.16
C PRO A 304 -19.76 -17.12 2.86
N ALA A 305 -19.61 -18.43 2.57
CA ALA A 305 -18.33 -19.03 2.21
C ALA A 305 -17.83 -18.63 0.81
N GLN A 306 -18.75 -18.42 -0.15
CA GLN A 306 -18.40 -17.89 -1.47
C GLN A 306 -17.96 -16.42 -1.38
N LEU A 307 -18.68 -15.60 -0.61
CA LEU A 307 -18.34 -14.20 -0.37
C LEU A 307 -16.99 -14.07 0.35
N HIS A 308 -16.74 -14.90 1.37
CA HIS A 308 -15.45 -14.98 2.07
C HIS A 308 -14.30 -15.25 1.07
N THR A 309 -14.42 -16.30 0.26
CA THR A 309 -13.41 -16.68 -0.76
C THR A 309 -13.17 -15.56 -1.78
N TYR A 310 -14.23 -14.90 -2.24
CA TYR A 310 -14.13 -13.76 -3.17
C TYR A 310 -13.43 -12.55 -2.55
N MET A 311 -13.69 -12.26 -1.27
CA MET A 311 -12.91 -11.26 -0.52
C MET A 311 -11.45 -11.66 -0.32
N THR A 312 -11.15 -12.95 -0.11
CA THR A 312 -9.77 -13.46 -0.05
C THR A 312 -9.02 -13.17 -1.36
N LEU A 313 -9.68 -13.38 -2.51
CA LEU A 313 -9.10 -13.08 -3.83
C LEU A 313 -8.83 -11.57 -4.00
N MET A 314 -9.77 -10.70 -3.64
CA MET A 314 -9.57 -9.24 -3.65
C MET A 314 -8.41 -8.80 -2.74
N ILE A 315 -8.36 -9.32 -1.50
CA ILE A 315 -7.31 -9.05 -0.51
C ILE A 315 -5.93 -9.48 -1.04
N ASN A 316 -5.84 -10.67 -1.64
CA ASN A 316 -4.59 -11.22 -2.17
C ASN A 316 -4.12 -10.48 -3.43
N GLY A 317 -5.03 -10.22 -4.39
CA GLY A 317 -4.72 -9.47 -5.61
C GLY A 317 -4.28 -8.03 -5.33
N LEU A 318 -4.93 -7.37 -4.37
CA LEU A 318 -4.55 -6.04 -3.88
C LEU A 318 -3.16 -6.05 -3.20
N THR A 319 -2.95 -6.96 -2.25
CA THR A 319 -1.67 -7.09 -1.52
C THR A 319 -0.53 -7.36 -2.49
N TRP A 320 -0.74 -8.24 -3.48
CA TRP A 320 0.24 -8.54 -4.52
C TRP A 320 0.50 -7.36 -5.45
N GLN A 321 -0.53 -6.65 -5.92
CA GLN A 321 -0.37 -5.51 -6.83
C GLN A 321 0.41 -4.36 -6.16
N VAL A 322 0.09 -4.05 -4.90
CA VAL A 322 0.84 -3.05 -4.11
C VAL A 322 2.28 -3.50 -3.91
N TYR A 323 2.50 -4.74 -3.47
CA TYR A 323 3.85 -5.30 -3.29
C TYR A 323 4.67 -5.25 -4.59
N ARG A 324 4.09 -5.62 -5.75
CA ARG A 324 4.75 -5.61 -7.05
C ARG A 324 5.23 -4.22 -7.42
N VAL A 325 4.32 -3.24 -7.48
CA VAL A 325 4.65 -1.88 -7.94
C VAL A 325 5.60 -1.15 -7.00
N VAL A 326 5.53 -1.45 -5.69
CA VAL A 326 6.50 -0.92 -4.71
C VAL A 326 7.88 -1.58 -4.88
N SER A 327 7.95 -2.90 -4.99
CA SER A 327 9.21 -3.66 -5.06
C SER A 327 10.06 -3.34 -6.29
N MET A 328 9.42 -2.86 -7.38
CA MET A 328 10.09 -2.28 -8.56
C MET A 328 10.99 -1.08 -8.21
N ALA A 329 10.65 -0.30 -7.18
CA ALA A 329 11.37 0.91 -6.78
C ALA A 329 12.44 0.65 -5.69
N LEU A 330 12.19 -0.27 -4.76
CA LEU A 330 12.97 -0.39 -3.52
C LEU A 330 14.43 -0.83 -3.73
N PHE A 331 15.36 -0.28 -2.94
CA PHE A 331 16.72 -0.80 -2.87
C PHE A 331 16.73 -2.20 -2.29
N SER A 332 17.61 -3.08 -2.77
CA SER A 332 17.62 -4.49 -2.40
C SER A 332 17.81 -4.69 -0.88
N ARG A 333 18.52 -3.76 -0.22
CA ARG A 333 18.62 -3.64 1.24
C ARG A 333 17.32 -3.22 1.96
N HIS A 334 16.38 -2.59 1.25
CA HIS A 334 15.06 -2.18 1.72
C HIS A 334 13.94 -3.16 1.31
N GLN A 335 14.13 -3.98 0.27
CA GLN A 335 13.10 -4.92 -0.22
C GLN A 335 12.64 -5.90 0.88
N LEU A 336 13.58 -6.58 1.56
CA LEU A 336 13.24 -7.47 2.68
C LEU A 336 12.62 -6.72 3.88
N VAL A 337 13.06 -5.48 4.12
CA VAL A 337 12.50 -4.62 5.19
C VAL A 337 11.04 -4.25 4.87
N PHE A 338 10.73 -3.91 3.62
CA PHE A 338 9.34 -3.68 3.19
C PHE A 338 8.51 -4.96 3.27
N SER A 339 8.99 -6.11 2.79
CA SER A 339 8.28 -7.38 2.94
C SER A 339 7.98 -7.71 4.40
N PHE A 340 8.93 -7.44 5.31
CA PHE A 340 8.74 -7.61 6.75
C PHE A 340 7.74 -6.61 7.34
N LEU A 341 7.84 -5.31 7.01
CA LEU A 341 6.90 -4.27 7.48
C LEU A 341 5.47 -4.49 6.95
N LEU A 342 5.35 -4.95 5.70
CA LEU A 342 4.10 -5.34 5.06
C LEU A 342 3.46 -6.51 5.83
N THR A 343 4.22 -7.59 6.04
CA THR A 343 3.79 -8.76 6.81
C THR A 343 3.41 -8.37 8.24
N ALA A 344 4.29 -7.67 8.96
CA ALA A 344 4.06 -7.33 10.37
C ALA A 344 2.86 -6.39 10.58
N ASN A 345 2.64 -5.39 9.72
CA ASN A 345 1.47 -4.52 9.86
C ASN A 345 0.16 -5.20 9.41
N ILE A 346 0.20 -6.14 8.46
CA ILE A 346 -0.93 -7.05 8.19
C ILE A 346 -1.28 -7.86 9.45
N MET A 347 -0.29 -8.43 10.12
CA MET A 347 -0.49 -9.26 11.32
C MET A 347 -0.95 -8.45 12.54
N LYS A 348 -0.45 -7.22 12.73
CA LYS A 348 -0.95 -6.28 13.75
C LYS A 348 -2.40 -5.88 13.47
N ALA A 349 -2.74 -5.61 12.20
CA ALA A 349 -4.10 -5.25 11.83
C ALA A 349 -5.09 -6.38 12.12
N LYS A 350 -4.68 -7.65 12.01
CA LYS A 350 -5.54 -8.79 12.36
C LYS A 350 -5.86 -8.90 13.87
N GLU A 351 -4.97 -8.43 14.75
CA GLU A 351 -5.27 -8.32 16.18
C GLU A 351 -6.39 -7.28 16.43
N ASN A 352 -6.26 -6.11 15.79
CA ASN A 352 -7.20 -4.99 15.94
C ASN A 352 -8.52 -5.20 15.18
N PHE A 353 -8.52 -6.02 14.12
CA PHE A 353 -9.66 -6.30 13.25
C PHE A 353 -9.82 -7.81 13.02
N PRO A 354 -10.41 -8.56 13.97
CA PRO A 354 -10.53 -10.02 13.90
C PRO A 354 -11.31 -10.56 12.70
N ASP A 355 -12.13 -9.72 12.06
CA ASP A 355 -12.85 -10.04 10.81
C ASP A 355 -11.92 -10.18 9.58
N ASP A 356 -10.60 -9.96 9.71
CA ASP A 356 -9.65 -10.16 8.62
C ASP A 356 -9.56 -11.62 8.17
N VAL A 357 -10.22 -11.86 7.02
CA VAL A 357 -10.29 -13.08 6.20
C VAL A 357 -8.94 -13.74 5.88
N SER A 358 -7.80 -13.07 6.12
CA SER A 358 -6.49 -13.62 5.77
C SER A 358 -6.02 -14.72 6.73
N GLY A 359 -5.40 -15.77 6.20
CA GLY A 359 -4.90 -16.92 6.98
C GLY A 359 -3.66 -16.66 7.84
N VAL A 360 -3.23 -15.41 7.97
CA VAL A 360 -2.00 -15.02 8.67
C VAL A 360 -2.20 -15.08 10.19
N SER A 361 -1.12 -15.28 10.97
CA SER A 361 -1.17 -15.14 12.44
C SER A 361 -1.17 -13.67 12.89
N ALA A 362 -1.60 -13.37 14.11
CA ALA A 362 -1.70 -12.00 14.62
C ALA A 362 -0.49 -11.60 15.50
N ILE A 363 -0.23 -10.29 15.59
CA ILE A 363 0.81 -9.69 16.45
C ILE A 363 0.14 -8.69 17.39
N ALA A 364 0.24 -8.92 18.69
CA ALA A 364 -0.22 -7.99 19.71
C ALA A 364 0.71 -6.76 19.81
N GLU A 365 0.17 -5.61 20.23
CA GLU A 365 0.93 -4.37 20.36
C GLU A 365 2.13 -4.51 21.33
N VAL A 366 1.96 -5.27 22.41
CA VAL A 366 3.03 -5.59 23.38
C VAL A 366 4.15 -6.41 22.73
N GLU A 367 3.82 -7.38 21.87
CA GLU A 367 4.81 -8.17 21.12
C GLU A 367 5.60 -7.26 20.15
N TRP A 368 4.92 -6.34 19.47
CA TRP A 368 5.54 -5.39 18.54
C TRP A 368 6.45 -4.37 19.26
N HIS A 369 5.99 -3.76 20.36
CA HIS A 369 6.79 -2.86 21.18
C HIS A 369 8.02 -3.55 21.77
N THR A 370 7.84 -4.75 22.34
CA THR A 370 8.94 -5.56 22.87
C THR A 370 9.95 -5.93 21.77
N PHE A 371 9.48 -6.28 20.57
CA PHE A 371 10.35 -6.55 19.43
C PHE A 371 11.17 -5.32 19.01
N LEU A 372 10.58 -4.11 18.97
CA LEU A 372 11.31 -2.90 18.57
C LEU A 372 12.23 -2.36 19.67
N GLN A 373 11.70 -2.22 20.89
CA GLN A 373 12.30 -1.45 21.99
C GLN A 373 12.93 -2.31 23.09
N GLY A 374 12.81 -3.64 23.03
CA GLY A 374 13.30 -4.57 24.06
C GLY A 374 14.71 -4.29 24.63
N PRO A 375 15.74 -3.94 23.82
CA PRO A 375 17.07 -3.61 24.34
C PRO A 375 17.14 -2.33 25.19
N VAL A 376 16.17 -1.43 25.06
CA VAL A 376 16.02 -0.24 25.91
C VAL A 376 15.23 -0.62 27.15
N LEU A 377 14.09 -1.31 26.99
CA LEU A 377 13.21 -1.73 28.08
C LEU A 377 13.92 -2.67 29.08
N ALA A 378 14.69 -3.64 28.61
CA ALA A 378 15.50 -4.55 29.43
C ALA A 378 16.68 -3.88 30.17
N ASN A 379 16.99 -2.62 29.83
CA ASN A 379 17.96 -1.79 30.54
C ASN A 379 17.29 -0.73 31.44
N MET A 380 15.98 -0.53 31.32
CA MET A 380 15.17 0.33 32.19
C MET A 380 14.49 -0.44 33.33
N LEU A 381 14.41 -1.77 33.25
CA LEU A 381 13.90 -2.65 34.31
C LEU A 381 14.91 -2.81 35.45
N ASP A 382 14.39 -2.77 36.68
CA ASP A 382 15.16 -2.96 37.90
C ASP A 382 15.81 -4.35 37.97
N GLU A 383 17.03 -4.40 38.52
CA GLU A 383 17.77 -5.66 38.72
C GLU A 383 16.97 -6.67 39.54
N GLU A 384 16.29 -6.24 40.60
CA GLU A 384 15.49 -7.11 41.47
C GLU A 384 14.29 -7.74 40.74
N VAL A 385 13.76 -7.07 39.71
CA VAL A 385 12.70 -7.63 38.85
C VAL A 385 13.30 -8.62 37.85
N LEU A 386 14.38 -8.27 37.16
CA LEU A 386 15.03 -9.18 36.22
C LEU A 386 15.57 -10.44 36.90
N GLN A 387 16.08 -10.32 38.14
CA GLN A 387 16.52 -11.45 38.96
C GLN A 387 15.39 -12.43 39.31
N GLN A 388 14.11 -12.02 39.33
CA GLN A 388 13.01 -12.97 39.50
C GLN A 388 12.92 -13.97 38.35
N TYR A 389 13.34 -13.55 37.15
CA TYR A 389 13.38 -14.36 35.92
C TYR A 389 14.78 -14.91 35.63
N ASP A 390 15.67 -14.98 36.63
CA ASP A 390 16.99 -15.60 36.48
C ASP A 390 16.94 -17.11 36.17
N GLY A 391 15.77 -17.75 36.15
CA GLY A 391 15.60 -19.18 35.89
C GLY A 391 15.89 -20.12 37.08
N LEU A 392 16.32 -19.61 38.23
CA LEU A 392 16.53 -20.38 39.47
C LEU A 392 15.20 -20.62 40.21
N SER A 393 15.08 -21.77 40.88
CA SER A 393 13.98 -22.00 41.83
C SER A 393 14.20 -21.24 43.14
N ALA A 394 13.13 -21.00 43.90
CA ALA A 394 13.23 -20.36 45.21
C ALA A 394 14.16 -21.13 46.17
N MET A 395 14.13 -22.47 46.10
CA MET A 395 15.01 -23.35 46.88
C MET A 395 16.48 -23.23 46.43
N GLN A 396 16.75 -23.12 45.12
CA GLN A 396 18.10 -22.86 44.60
C GLN A 396 18.64 -21.51 45.05
N ARG A 397 17.84 -20.43 45.02
CA ARG A 397 18.28 -19.11 45.55
C ARG A 397 18.62 -19.17 47.04
N LEU A 398 17.83 -19.88 47.84
CA LEU A 398 18.11 -20.09 49.28
C LEU A 398 19.39 -20.90 49.52
N ASP A 399 19.62 -21.97 48.76
CA ASP A 399 20.80 -22.83 48.89
C ASP A 399 22.10 -22.12 48.44
N LEU A 400 22.01 -21.22 47.47
CA LEU A 400 23.14 -20.36 47.08
C LEU A 400 23.47 -19.31 48.14
N THR A 401 22.43 -18.68 48.71
CA THR A 401 22.57 -17.69 49.79
C THR A 401 23.17 -18.31 51.04
N SER A 402 22.83 -19.56 51.37
CA SER A 402 23.35 -20.26 52.55
C SER A 402 24.79 -20.78 52.38
N ARG A 403 25.17 -21.22 51.17
CA ARG A 403 26.50 -21.81 50.90
C ARG A 403 27.61 -20.81 50.57
N GLN A 404 27.31 -19.51 50.45
CA GLN A 404 28.22 -18.51 49.87
C GLN A 404 28.72 -18.90 48.47
N GLY A 405 27.92 -19.68 47.73
CA GLY A 405 28.26 -20.15 46.39
C GLY A 405 28.08 -19.06 45.34
N ALA A 406 28.95 -19.05 44.32
CA ALA A 406 28.67 -18.26 43.12
C ALA A 406 27.38 -18.77 42.47
N ALA A 407 26.44 -17.87 42.18
CA ALA A 407 25.19 -18.23 41.50
C ALA A 407 25.50 -18.93 40.16
N PRO A 408 24.71 -19.94 39.74
CA PRO A 408 24.80 -20.51 38.40
C PRO A 408 24.75 -19.37 37.39
N GLN A 409 25.69 -19.35 36.45
CA GLN A 409 25.80 -18.25 35.51
C GLN A 409 25.04 -18.54 34.21
N ARG A 410 24.76 -17.47 33.44
CA ARG A 410 24.24 -17.59 32.08
C ARG A 410 25.18 -18.48 31.24
N PRO A 411 24.69 -19.21 30.23
CA PRO A 411 25.56 -19.99 29.34
C PRO A 411 26.63 -19.09 28.72
N ALA A 412 27.89 -19.55 28.67
CA ALA A 412 29.02 -18.70 28.30
C ALA A 412 28.93 -18.07 26.89
N TRP A 413 28.10 -18.61 26.00
CA TRP A 413 27.84 -18.07 24.67
C TRP A 413 26.75 -16.97 24.63
N VAL A 414 25.89 -16.89 25.65
CA VAL A 414 24.86 -15.85 25.82
C VAL A 414 25.48 -14.67 26.55
N LYS A 415 25.50 -13.49 25.93
CA LYS A 415 26.05 -12.25 26.52
C LYS A 415 25.11 -11.68 27.59
N ASP A 416 25.59 -10.81 28.46
CA ASP A 416 24.76 -10.17 29.51
C ASP A 416 23.55 -9.43 28.91
N SER A 417 23.74 -8.70 27.81
CA SER A 417 22.65 -8.02 27.10
C SER A 417 21.64 -8.99 26.47
N MET A 418 22.07 -10.17 26.03
CA MET A 418 21.17 -11.23 25.53
C MET A 418 20.42 -11.89 26.69
N TRP A 419 21.09 -12.07 27.84
CA TRP A 419 20.51 -12.63 29.04
C TRP A 419 19.40 -11.73 29.63
N ARG A 420 19.67 -10.42 29.77
CA ARG A 420 18.63 -9.43 30.17
C ARG A 420 17.45 -9.43 29.22
N LEU A 421 17.68 -9.59 27.92
CA LEU A 421 16.62 -9.69 26.92
C LEU A 421 15.77 -10.95 27.08
N CYS A 422 16.37 -12.10 27.41
CA CYS A 422 15.61 -13.32 27.76
C CYS A 422 14.78 -13.11 29.03
N GLN A 423 15.37 -12.56 30.10
CA GLN A 423 14.65 -12.23 31.35
C GLN A 423 13.49 -11.25 31.11
N HIS A 424 13.69 -10.23 30.27
CA HIS A 424 12.67 -9.26 29.89
C HIS A 424 11.54 -9.88 29.03
N LEU A 425 11.87 -10.77 28.08
CA LEU A 425 10.87 -11.53 27.34
C LEU A 425 10.03 -12.42 28.27
N GLU A 426 10.69 -13.11 29.20
CA GLU A 426 10.04 -13.99 30.19
C GLU A 426 9.12 -13.20 31.15
N ALA A 427 9.51 -11.97 31.51
CA ALA A 427 8.72 -11.08 32.36
C ALA A 427 7.49 -10.47 31.68
N VAL A 428 7.57 -10.13 30.38
CA VAL A 428 6.52 -9.39 29.66
C VAL A 428 5.59 -10.29 28.85
N LEU A 429 6.07 -11.46 28.39
CA LEU A 429 5.36 -12.31 27.44
C LEU A 429 5.34 -13.77 27.94
N PRO A 430 4.21 -14.26 28.50
CA PRO A 430 4.12 -15.60 29.10
C PRO A 430 4.51 -16.77 28.18
N VAL A 431 4.47 -16.59 26.85
CA VAL A 431 4.95 -17.58 25.86
C VAL A 431 6.47 -17.84 25.92
N PHE A 432 7.23 -17.01 26.66
CA PHE A 432 8.65 -17.22 26.94
C PHE A 432 8.93 -17.76 28.36
N SER A 433 7.90 -18.11 29.13
CA SER A 433 8.04 -18.72 30.47
C SER A 433 9.02 -19.90 30.45
N GLY A 434 9.99 -19.90 31.37
CA GLY A 434 10.99 -20.96 31.49
C GLY A 434 12.18 -20.86 30.54
N ILE A 435 12.24 -19.87 29.63
CA ILE A 435 13.36 -19.71 28.68
C ILE A 435 14.71 -19.61 29.43
N SER A 436 14.78 -18.85 30.53
CA SER A 436 16.02 -18.68 31.29
C SER A 436 16.41 -19.96 32.04
N ARG A 437 15.43 -20.76 32.52
CA ARG A 437 15.69 -22.07 33.14
C ARG A 437 16.24 -23.07 32.12
N SER A 438 15.61 -23.18 30.95
CA SER A 438 16.04 -24.07 29.87
C SER A 438 17.40 -23.69 29.30
N LEU A 439 17.67 -22.40 29.06
CA LEU A 439 18.97 -21.92 28.57
C LEU A 439 20.14 -22.41 29.45
N ARG A 440 19.95 -22.40 30.77
CA ARG A 440 20.95 -22.88 31.74
C ARG A 440 21.09 -24.39 31.76
N ASN A 441 19.98 -25.13 31.76
CA ASN A 441 20.00 -26.55 32.14
C ASN A 441 20.07 -27.47 30.91
N ASN A 442 19.39 -27.14 29.81
CA ASN A 442 19.26 -27.98 28.63
C ASN A 442 20.23 -27.56 27.52
N HIS A 443 21.52 -27.81 27.74
CA HIS A 443 22.56 -27.47 26.77
C HIS A 443 22.38 -28.16 25.41
N ALA A 444 21.73 -29.34 25.36
CA ALA A 444 21.46 -30.06 24.13
C ALA A 444 20.54 -29.28 23.19
N GLN A 445 19.38 -28.85 23.72
CA GLN A 445 18.39 -28.05 23.00
C GLN A 445 19.02 -26.79 22.38
N TRP A 446 19.75 -26.04 23.20
CA TRP A 446 20.32 -24.76 22.77
C TRP A 446 21.59 -24.89 21.91
N ASN A 447 22.31 -26.01 21.98
CA ASN A 447 23.39 -26.30 21.03
C ASN A 447 22.83 -26.55 19.61
N ILE A 448 21.72 -27.26 19.46
CA ILE A 448 21.09 -27.50 18.14
C ILE A 448 20.45 -26.21 17.58
N PHE A 449 19.82 -25.39 18.42
CA PHE A 449 19.40 -24.03 18.06
C PHE A 449 20.56 -23.14 17.58
N LYS A 450 21.74 -23.30 18.20
CA LYS A 450 22.96 -22.56 17.84
C LYS A 450 23.64 -23.08 16.57
N SER A 451 23.59 -24.38 16.27
CA SER A 451 24.21 -24.97 15.08
C SER A 451 23.32 -24.97 13.85
N SER A 452 21.99 -24.86 13.99
CA SER A 452 21.07 -24.89 12.85
C SER A 452 21.28 -23.72 11.89
N ALA A 453 21.21 -24.04 10.59
CA ALA A 453 21.23 -23.09 9.48
C ALA A 453 19.85 -22.44 9.24
N ASP A 454 18.75 -23.19 9.50
CA ASP A 454 17.39 -22.64 9.56
C ASP A 454 16.81 -22.86 10.97
N VAL A 455 17.13 -21.90 11.84
CA VAL A 455 16.62 -21.81 13.22
C VAL A 455 15.11 -21.56 13.26
N TYR A 456 14.54 -20.97 12.20
CA TYR A 456 13.12 -20.62 12.16
C TYR A 456 12.25 -21.84 11.89
N SER A 457 12.61 -22.64 10.89
CA SER A 457 11.93 -23.90 10.60
C SER A 457 12.10 -24.91 11.74
N LEU A 458 13.30 -24.97 12.36
CA LEU A 458 13.58 -25.83 13.53
C LEU A 458 12.58 -25.65 14.67
N MET A 459 12.18 -24.40 14.99
CA MET A 459 11.17 -24.14 16.02
C MET A 459 9.74 -24.52 15.62
N SER A 460 9.53 -25.15 14.46
CA SER A 460 8.24 -25.77 14.09
C SER A 460 8.11 -27.21 14.57
N THR A 461 9.23 -27.86 14.91
CA THR A 461 9.26 -29.23 15.42
C THR A 461 9.51 -29.21 16.94
N PRO A 462 8.76 -29.99 17.74
CA PRO A 462 9.02 -30.13 19.17
C PRO A 462 10.46 -30.59 19.45
N TRP A 463 11.01 -30.19 20.59
CA TRP A 463 12.27 -30.77 21.07
C TRP A 463 12.03 -32.16 21.66
N VAL A 464 12.85 -33.14 21.26
CA VAL A 464 12.84 -34.50 21.82
C VAL A 464 14.28 -34.98 21.99
N ALA A 465 14.69 -35.33 23.22
CA ALA A 465 16.08 -35.70 23.52
C ALA A 465 16.52 -37.03 22.85
N SER A 466 15.60 -38.00 22.71
CA SER A 466 15.86 -39.31 22.08
C SER A 466 16.31 -39.20 20.62
N ASP A 467 15.70 -38.27 19.89
CA ASP A 467 15.86 -38.08 18.44
C ASP A 467 17.22 -37.46 18.09
N HIS A 468 17.91 -36.95 19.11
CA HIS A 468 19.27 -36.44 19.06
C HIS A 468 20.28 -37.31 19.83
N HIS A 469 19.83 -38.46 20.36
CA HIS A 469 20.61 -39.40 21.17
C HIS A 469 21.26 -38.75 22.42
N VAL A 470 20.53 -37.87 23.09
CA VAL A 470 20.96 -37.22 24.35
C VAL A 470 20.03 -37.62 25.49
N GLU A 471 20.55 -37.64 26.72
CA GLU A 471 19.75 -37.86 27.92
C GLU A 471 18.85 -36.64 28.23
N PRO A 472 17.60 -36.84 28.69
CA PRO A 472 16.71 -35.75 29.14
C PRO A 472 17.35 -34.89 30.22
N SER A 473 17.24 -33.57 30.09
CA SER A 473 17.79 -32.61 31.07
C SER A 473 16.76 -32.35 32.17
N LEU A 474 16.80 -33.12 33.26
CA LEU A 474 15.82 -33.04 34.36
C LEU A 474 16.15 -31.93 35.39
N ASP A 475 15.15 -31.44 36.12
CA ASP A 475 15.34 -30.58 37.29
C ASP A 475 15.31 -31.34 38.63
N ALA A 476 15.17 -30.61 39.75
CA ALA A 476 15.25 -31.15 41.10
C ALA A 476 14.00 -31.94 41.53
N ASP A 477 12.86 -31.71 40.88
CA ASP A 477 11.61 -32.41 41.13
C ASP A 477 11.43 -33.62 40.18
N GLY A 478 12.23 -33.66 39.10
CA GLY A 478 12.36 -34.79 38.17
C GLY A 478 11.74 -34.54 36.79
N ASP A 479 11.21 -33.34 36.54
CA ASP A 479 10.61 -32.97 35.26
C ASP A 479 11.66 -32.53 34.22
N GLU A 480 11.39 -32.75 32.92
CA GLU A 480 12.33 -32.37 31.86
C GLU A 480 12.30 -30.86 31.56
N VAL A 481 13.46 -30.21 31.66
CA VAL A 481 13.63 -28.77 31.43
C VAL A 481 13.72 -28.45 29.94
N VAL A 482 12.60 -28.61 29.23
CA VAL A 482 12.46 -28.24 27.82
C VAL A 482 11.84 -26.85 27.70
N PHE A 483 12.35 -26.02 26.78
CA PHE A 483 11.63 -24.83 26.34
C PHE A 483 10.80 -25.19 25.10
N THR A 484 9.47 -25.15 25.20
CA THR A 484 8.55 -25.67 24.17
C THR A 484 8.34 -24.70 23.01
N TRP A 485 9.43 -24.48 22.24
CA TRP A 485 9.50 -23.49 21.15
C TRP A 485 8.48 -23.69 20.04
N GLU A 486 7.90 -24.89 19.92
CA GLU A 486 6.86 -25.24 18.95
C GLU A 486 5.59 -24.42 19.18
N ASN A 487 5.29 -24.09 20.43
CA ASN A 487 4.14 -23.28 20.85
C ASN A 487 4.30 -21.78 20.55
N LEU A 488 5.50 -21.32 20.18
CA LEU A 488 5.73 -19.93 19.79
C LEU A 488 5.02 -19.62 18.45
N LYS A 489 4.25 -18.53 18.40
CA LYS A 489 3.71 -18.01 17.13
C LYS A 489 4.86 -17.69 16.16
N PRO A 490 4.62 -17.66 14.83
CA PRO A 490 5.56 -17.18 13.82
C PRO A 490 6.35 -15.93 14.20
N PHE A 491 5.70 -14.91 14.80
CA PHE A 491 6.39 -13.69 15.22
C PHE A 491 7.28 -13.88 16.46
N ASN A 492 6.85 -14.61 17.49
CA ASN A 492 7.65 -14.84 18.69
C ASN A 492 8.96 -15.60 18.36
N ARG A 493 8.94 -16.50 17.37
CA ARG A 493 10.14 -17.16 16.83
C ARG A 493 11.15 -16.15 16.26
N ILE A 494 10.68 -15.12 15.54
CA ILE A 494 11.53 -14.01 15.06
C ILE A 494 12.05 -13.14 16.21
N MET A 495 11.26 -12.94 17.28
CA MET A 495 11.74 -12.25 18.50
C MET A 495 12.88 -13.02 19.16
N LEU A 496 12.74 -14.34 19.32
CA LEU A 496 13.75 -15.22 19.93
C LEU A 496 15.06 -15.25 19.11
N ILE A 497 14.94 -15.40 17.79
CA ILE A 497 16.11 -15.35 16.88
C ILE A 497 16.79 -13.98 16.94
N LYS A 498 16.04 -12.87 17.00
CA LYS A 498 16.63 -11.52 17.14
C LYS A 498 17.49 -11.39 18.41
N VAL A 499 17.11 -12.05 19.51
CA VAL A 499 17.87 -12.02 20.77
C VAL A 499 19.08 -12.96 20.74
N LEU A 500 18.90 -14.24 20.38
CA LEU A 500 19.91 -15.28 20.56
C LEU A 500 20.73 -15.63 19.30
N ARG A 501 20.18 -15.41 18.09
CA ARG A 501 20.82 -15.68 16.79
C ARG A 501 20.66 -14.49 15.83
N PRO A 502 21.15 -13.28 16.19
CA PRO A 502 21.02 -12.09 15.35
C PRO A 502 21.75 -12.20 14.00
N ASP A 503 22.65 -13.18 13.84
CA ASP A 503 23.25 -13.60 12.57
C ASP A 503 22.22 -14.22 11.61
N ALA A 504 21.31 -15.06 12.13
CA ALA A 504 20.31 -15.79 11.35
C ALA A 504 19.07 -14.94 10.99
N ILE A 505 18.89 -13.77 11.61
CA ILE A 505 17.67 -12.96 11.47
C ILE A 505 17.29 -12.67 10.01
N THR A 506 18.26 -12.54 9.12
CA THR A 506 18.02 -12.21 7.70
C THR A 506 17.56 -13.41 6.86
N SER A 507 17.99 -14.64 7.17
CA SER A 507 17.41 -15.85 6.56
C SER A 507 16.05 -16.15 7.18
N SER A 508 15.96 -16.15 8.50
CA SER A 508 14.71 -16.42 9.24
C SER A 508 13.58 -15.45 8.91
N MET A 509 13.86 -14.15 8.71
CA MET A 509 12.85 -13.20 8.23
C MET A 509 12.27 -13.59 6.87
N ARG A 510 13.07 -14.18 5.96
CA ARG A 510 12.53 -14.71 4.69
C ARG A 510 11.60 -15.87 4.96
N THR A 511 12.05 -16.92 5.66
CA THR A 511 11.21 -18.09 5.97
C THR A 511 9.90 -17.71 6.66
N PHE A 512 9.92 -16.72 7.56
CA PHE A 512 8.73 -16.12 8.18
C PHE A 512 7.79 -15.46 7.15
N ILE A 513 8.29 -14.63 6.23
CA ILE A 513 7.49 -14.03 5.15
C ILE A 513 6.95 -15.10 4.18
N GLU A 514 7.76 -16.12 3.85
CA GLU A 514 7.35 -17.25 3.01
C GLU A 514 6.22 -18.04 3.66
N GLN A 515 6.24 -18.23 4.97
CA GLN A 515 5.15 -18.88 5.72
C GLN A 515 3.91 -17.98 5.89
N GLN A 516 4.07 -16.67 6.06
CA GLN A 516 2.96 -15.76 6.40
C GLN A 516 2.24 -15.15 5.18
N LEU A 517 2.96 -14.80 4.10
CA LEU A 517 2.36 -14.25 2.86
C LEU A 517 2.65 -15.09 1.61
N GLY A 518 3.65 -15.97 1.65
CA GLY A 518 4.04 -16.82 0.53
C GLY A 518 5.38 -16.42 -0.12
N GLU A 519 6.00 -17.38 -0.80
CA GLU A 519 7.33 -17.28 -1.46
C GLU A 519 7.53 -15.99 -2.27
N LYS A 520 6.48 -15.59 -3.02
CA LYS A 520 6.49 -14.41 -3.90
C LYS A 520 6.74 -13.07 -3.20
N TYR A 521 6.63 -13.01 -1.87
CA TYR A 521 6.91 -11.81 -1.07
C TYR A 521 8.30 -11.79 -0.42
N ALA A 522 8.99 -12.94 -0.30
CA ALA A 522 10.32 -13.02 0.31
C ALA A 522 11.46 -12.97 -0.73
N LYS A 523 11.22 -13.47 -1.94
CA LYS A 523 12.16 -13.44 -3.05
C LYS A 523 12.08 -12.09 -3.77
N ALA A 524 13.23 -11.48 -4.06
CA ALA A 524 13.29 -10.20 -4.75
C ALA A 524 12.82 -10.36 -6.22
N PRO A 525 11.70 -9.73 -6.63
CA PRO A 525 11.23 -9.83 -8.00
C PRO A 525 12.19 -9.11 -8.96
N HIS A 526 12.40 -9.73 -10.11
CA HIS A 526 13.18 -9.19 -11.22
C HIS A 526 12.19 -8.67 -12.27
N TYR A 527 12.46 -7.50 -12.84
CA TYR A 527 11.57 -6.84 -13.81
C TYR A 527 12.36 -6.41 -15.03
N GLU A 528 11.83 -6.67 -16.23
CA GLU A 528 12.37 -6.12 -17.46
C GLU A 528 11.84 -4.72 -17.74
N ILE A 529 12.67 -3.86 -18.34
CA ILE A 529 12.26 -2.51 -18.77
C ILE A 529 11.02 -2.56 -19.68
N ARG A 530 10.84 -3.64 -20.46
CA ARG A 530 9.67 -3.86 -21.32
C ARG A 530 8.37 -4.02 -20.53
N GLU A 531 8.36 -4.76 -19.43
CA GLU A 531 7.16 -4.98 -18.61
C GLU A 531 6.70 -3.66 -18.01
N VAL A 532 7.64 -2.93 -17.39
CA VAL A 532 7.41 -1.59 -16.84
C VAL A 532 6.85 -0.66 -17.92
N PHE A 533 7.47 -0.63 -19.09
CA PHE A 533 7.13 0.29 -20.17
C PHE A 533 5.67 0.16 -20.64
N ASN A 534 5.07 -1.03 -20.52
CA ASN A 534 3.67 -1.25 -20.85
C ASN A 534 2.71 -0.52 -19.88
N GLU A 535 3.12 -0.26 -18.63
CA GLU A 535 2.38 0.57 -17.67
C GLU A 535 2.62 2.09 -17.89
N VAL A 536 3.64 2.48 -18.68
CA VAL A 536 4.05 3.88 -18.90
C VAL A 536 3.30 4.50 -20.10
N ASN A 537 2.74 5.69 -19.88
CA ASN A 537 2.01 6.49 -20.88
C ASN A 537 2.57 7.92 -21.01
N ALA A 538 2.07 8.72 -21.96
CA ALA A 538 2.58 10.07 -22.23
C ALA A 538 2.45 11.08 -21.08
N LYS A 539 1.58 10.82 -20.08
CA LYS A 539 1.36 11.68 -18.90
C LYS A 539 2.03 11.13 -17.63
N THR A 540 2.57 9.91 -17.68
CA THR A 540 3.21 9.22 -16.55
C THR A 540 4.70 9.04 -16.86
N PRO A 541 5.63 9.80 -16.26
CA PRO A 541 7.05 9.63 -16.49
C PRO A 541 7.59 8.32 -15.86
N LEU A 542 8.62 7.74 -16.47
CA LEU A 542 9.37 6.62 -15.90
C LEU A 542 10.66 7.12 -15.25
N ILE A 543 10.83 6.80 -13.96
CA ILE A 543 11.91 7.32 -13.10
C ILE A 543 12.86 6.18 -12.73
N PHE A 544 14.08 6.22 -13.30
CA PHE A 544 15.17 5.31 -12.98
C PHE A 544 15.90 5.74 -11.70
N LEU A 545 15.68 4.99 -10.62
CA LEU A 545 16.33 5.18 -9.33
C LEU A 545 17.75 4.59 -9.39
N LEU A 546 18.75 5.46 -9.37
CA LEU A 546 20.16 5.10 -9.55
C LEU A 546 20.80 4.67 -8.24
N SER A 547 21.71 3.69 -8.35
CA SER A 547 22.70 3.39 -7.32
C SER A 547 24.04 4.05 -7.67
N THR A 548 24.96 4.16 -6.71
CA THR A 548 26.31 4.70 -6.93
C THR A 548 27.05 3.87 -7.98
N GLY A 549 27.42 4.51 -9.10
CA GLY A 549 28.11 3.87 -10.22
C GLY A 549 27.21 3.22 -11.27
N SER A 550 25.88 3.34 -11.18
CA SER A 550 24.96 2.74 -12.16
C SER A 550 24.48 3.76 -13.21
N ASP A 551 24.64 3.44 -14.50
CA ASP A 551 24.12 4.23 -15.63
C ASP A 551 23.15 3.39 -16.51
N PRO A 552 21.88 3.82 -16.69
CA PRO A 552 20.90 3.13 -17.52
C PRO A 552 21.03 3.41 -19.02
N THR A 553 21.85 4.38 -19.44
CA THR A 553 21.88 4.90 -20.81
C THR A 553 22.07 3.81 -21.87
N GLY A 554 22.99 2.87 -21.64
CA GLY A 554 23.22 1.74 -22.56
C GLY A 554 22.03 0.80 -22.71
N GLN A 555 21.30 0.53 -21.62
CA GLN A 555 20.10 -0.32 -21.66
C GLN A 555 18.91 0.41 -22.29
N ILE A 556 18.73 1.71 -22.03
CA ILE A 556 17.68 2.53 -22.64
C ILE A 556 17.91 2.68 -24.15
N LEU A 557 19.16 2.88 -24.60
CA LEU A 557 19.53 2.91 -26.02
C LEU A 557 19.24 1.58 -26.72
N LYS A 558 19.52 0.44 -26.08
CA LYS A 558 19.16 -0.88 -26.61
C LYS A 558 17.63 -1.02 -26.69
N PHE A 559 16.93 -0.75 -25.59
CA PHE A 559 15.47 -0.86 -25.51
C PHE A 559 14.75 0.02 -26.55
N ALA A 560 15.22 1.25 -26.77
CA ALA A 560 14.69 2.12 -27.83
C ALA A 560 14.89 1.52 -29.22
N ARG A 561 16.05 0.93 -29.51
CA ARG A 561 16.29 0.20 -30.77
C ARG A 561 15.37 -1.02 -30.90
N ASP A 562 15.23 -1.80 -29.83
CA ASP A 562 14.44 -3.05 -29.80
C ASP A 562 12.91 -2.81 -29.88
N VAL A 563 12.42 -1.62 -29.52
CA VAL A 563 10.99 -1.25 -29.57
C VAL A 563 10.65 -0.32 -30.75
N ARG A 564 11.60 0.48 -31.25
CA ARG A 564 11.35 1.51 -32.28
C ARG A 564 12.19 1.34 -33.56
N GLY A 565 12.98 0.27 -33.67
CA GLY A 565 13.88 0.00 -34.78
C GLY A 565 15.12 0.91 -34.85
N SER A 566 15.10 2.08 -34.20
CA SER A 566 16.22 3.02 -34.17
C SER A 566 16.24 3.85 -32.88
N THR A 567 17.39 4.48 -32.61
CA THR A 567 17.55 5.46 -31.52
C THR A 567 17.24 6.89 -31.99
N LEU A 568 16.85 7.12 -33.25
CA LEU A 568 16.60 8.47 -33.81
C LEU A 568 15.36 9.16 -33.22
N HIS A 569 14.51 8.41 -32.52
CA HIS A 569 13.34 8.92 -31.81
C HIS A 569 13.60 9.21 -30.33
N LEU A 570 14.81 9.00 -29.83
CA LEU A 570 15.19 9.20 -28.42
C LEU A 570 16.19 10.36 -28.29
N ASP A 571 15.70 11.49 -27.78
CA ASP A 571 16.54 12.65 -27.45
C ASP A 571 17.02 12.54 -25.99
N MET A 572 18.32 12.71 -25.74
CA MET A 572 18.92 12.51 -24.42
C MET A 572 19.77 13.71 -23.98
N VAL A 573 19.68 14.08 -22.70
CA VAL A 573 20.53 15.12 -22.10
C VAL A 573 20.85 14.78 -20.65
N SER A 574 22.12 14.88 -20.28
CA SER A 574 22.53 14.83 -18.87
C SER A 574 22.33 16.21 -18.25
N LEU A 575 21.51 16.25 -17.20
CA LEU A 575 21.29 17.44 -16.42
C LEU A 575 22.51 17.80 -15.57
N GLY A 576 22.61 19.09 -15.29
CA GLY A 576 23.76 19.76 -14.71
C GLY A 576 23.64 21.27 -14.94
N ARG A 577 24.62 22.05 -14.49
CA ARG A 577 24.59 23.53 -14.57
C ARG A 577 24.36 24.00 -16.01
N GLY A 578 23.24 24.70 -16.23
CA GLY A 578 22.88 25.30 -17.51
C GLY A 578 22.14 24.40 -18.52
N GLN A 579 21.91 23.11 -18.24
CA GLN A 579 21.28 22.19 -19.22
C GLN A 579 19.74 22.23 -19.25
N GLY A 580 19.09 22.88 -18.28
CA GLY A 580 17.63 22.98 -18.16
C GLY A 580 16.89 23.48 -19.43
N PRO A 581 17.33 24.58 -20.08
CA PRO A 581 16.69 25.06 -21.32
C PRO A 581 16.71 24.05 -22.47
N LYS A 582 17.79 23.27 -22.60
CA LYS A 582 17.91 22.20 -23.62
C LYS A 582 16.98 21.02 -23.33
N ALA A 583 16.83 20.66 -22.05
CA ALA A 583 15.85 19.65 -21.62
C ALA A 583 14.41 20.10 -21.91
N GLU A 584 14.09 21.38 -21.68
CA GLU A 584 12.79 21.96 -22.01
C GLU A 584 12.56 22.01 -23.54
N GLU A 585 13.57 22.36 -24.33
CA GLU A 585 13.51 22.31 -25.80
C GLU A 585 13.19 20.90 -26.33
N PHE A 586 13.86 19.87 -25.80
CA PHE A 586 13.59 18.47 -26.15
C PHE A 586 12.17 18.04 -25.75
N ILE A 587 11.69 18.38 -24.55
CA ILE A 587 10.32 18.07 -24.11
C ILE A 587 9.28 18.77 -24.99
N ASN A 588 9.50 20.03 -25.36
CA ASN A 588 8.57 20.79 -26.20
C ASN A 588 8.52 20.25 -27.63
N LYS A 589 9.67 19.89 -28.21
CA LYS A 589 9.75 19.18 -29.51
C LYS A 589 9.04 17.82 -29.46
N ALA A 590 9.23 17.08 -28.37
CA ALA A 590 8.73 15.71 -28.25
C ALA A 590 7.23 15.58 -27.96
N GLN A 591 6.56 16.62 -27.44
CA GLN A 591 5.11 16.66 -27.33
C GLN A 591 4.42 16.76 -28.70
N ILE A 592 5.03 17.48 -29.65
CA ILE A 592 4.48 17.81 -30.98
C ILE A 592 4.89 16.75 -32.03
N LEU A 593 6.11 16.22 -31.94
CA LEU A 593 6.65 15.27 -32.91
C LEU A 593 6.30 13.82 -32.53
N LYS A 594 5.44 13.19 -33.33
CA LYS A 594 4.87 11.85 -33.07
C LYS A 594 5.90 10.82 -32.62
N GLY A 595 5.63 10.20 -31.47
CA GLY A 595 6.44 9.14 -30.90
C GLY A 595 7.88 9.53 -30.57
N ARG A 596 8.16 10.79 -30.23
CA ARG A 596 9.46 11.17 -29.66
C ARG A 596 9.55 10.78 -28.18
N TRP A 597 10.70 10.29 -27.77
CA TRP A 597 11.02 9.96 -26.39
C TRP A 597 12.13 10.88 -25.90
N VAL A 598 12.05 11.31 -24.64
CA VAL A 598 13.07 12.17 -24.01
C VAL A 598 13.63 11.47 -22.78
N PHE A 599 14.96 11.42 -22.65
CA PHE A 599 15.63 10.93 -21.45
C PHE A 599 16.48 12.01 -20.81
N LEU A 600 16.08 12.43 -19.60
CA LEU A 600 16.86 13.33 -18.75
C LEU A 600 17.71 12.52 -17.77
N GLN A 601 19.01 12.48 -17.99
CA GLN A 601 19.92 11.80 -17.07
C GLN A 601 20.26 12.71 -15.88
N ASN A 602 20.51 12.11 -14.72
CA ASN A 602 21.14 12.77 -13.57
C ASN A 602 20.38 14.00 -13.02
N CYS A 603 19.06 13.90 -12.84
CA CYS A 603 18.20 15.01 -12.39
C CYS A 603 18.66 15.68 -11.08
N HIS A 604 19.17 14.90 -10.12
CA HIS A 604 19.85 15.37 -8.91
C HIS A 604 20.89 16.50 -9.14
N LEU A 605 21.60 16.52 -10.27
CA LEU A 605 22.61 17.55 -10.57
C LEU A 605 22.00 18.90 -11.02
N ALA A 606 20.67 19.04 -11.04
CA ALA A 606 19.95 20.22 -11.50
C ALA A 606 18.79 20.62 -10.56
N ALA A 607 19.00 20.53 -9.25
CA ALA A 607 18.07 20.97 -8.18
C ALA A 607 17.33 22.29 -8.50
N SER A 608 18.05 23.34 -8.88
CA SER A 608 17.46 24.65 -9.19
C SER A 608 16.51 24.68 -10.41
N TRP A 609 16.52 23.64 -11.26
CA TRP A 609 15.59 23.48 -12.38
C TRP A 609 14.45 22.48 -12.08
N MET A 610 14.52 21.72 -10.99
CA MET A 610 13.45 20.80 -10.57
C MET A 610 12.08 21.48 -10.40
N PRO A 611 11.96 22.73 -9.88
CA PRO A 611 10.69 23.45 -9.88
C PRO A 611 10.11 23.72 -11.28
N ARG A 612 10.96 23.95 -12.29
CA ARG A 612 10.52 24.14 -13.68
C ARG A 612 10.07 22.81 -14.29
N LEU A 613 10.81 21.72 -14.06
CA LEU A 613 10.41 20.37 -14.48
C LEU A 613 9.05 19.98 -13.88
N LYS A 614 8.79 20.30 -12.60
CA LYS A 614 7.48 20.12 -11.96
C LYS A 614 6.36 20.82 -12.73
N THR A 615 6.55 22.11 -13.09
CA THR A 615 5.57 22.85 -13.88
C THR A 615 5.33 22.21 -15.25
N ILE A 616 6.40 21.81 -15.96
CA ILE A 616 6.30 21.16 -17.28
C ILE A 616 5.49 19.86 -17.19
N VAL A 617 5.86 18.93 -16.30
CA VAL A 617 5.16 17.64 -16.15
C VAL A 617 3.70 17.85 -15.74
N SER A 618 3.41 18.83 -14.87
CA SER A 618 2.02 19.14 -14.46
C SER A 618 1.13 19.65 -15.62
N ASN A 619 1.71 20.14 -16.71
CA ASN A 619 0.94 20.55 -17.89
C ASN A 619 0.45 19.36 -18.72
N PHE A 620 1.15 18.22 -18.71
CA PHE A 620 0.74 17.03 -19.47
C PHE A 620 -0.62 16.47 -19.03
N SER A 621 -1.04 16.74 -17.79
CA SER A 621 -2.33 16.29 -17.24
C SER A 621 -3.50 17.24 -17.49
N LYS A 622 -3.28 18.42 -18.09
CA LYS A 622 -4.34 19.41 -18.30
C LYS A 622 -5.33 18.97 -19.41
N PRO A 623 -6.63 19.31 -19.33
CA PRO A 623 -7.62 18.91 -20.34
C PRO A 623 -7.33 19.41 -21.77
N GLN A 624 -6.58 20.53 -21.90
CA GLN A 624 -6.21 21.16 -23.17
C GLN A 624 -4.81 20.77 -23.66
N SER A 625 -4.16 19.74 -23.08
CA SER A 625 -2.80 19.33 -23.45
C SER A 625 -2.80 18.47 -24.72
N ASP A 626 -2.42 19.03 -25.87
CA ASP A 626 -2.13 18.25 -27.07
C ASP A 626 -0.72 17.63 -26.96
N VAL A 627 -0.67 16.43 -26.37
CA VAL A 627 0.56 15.65 -26.15
C VAL A 627 0.42 14.32 -26.88
N ASP A 628 1.35 14.04 -27.80
CA ASP A 628 1.35 12.81 -28.58
C ASP A 628 1.24 11.53 -27.69
N PRO A 629 0.29 10.61 -27.95
CA PRO A 629 0.11 9.42 -27.12
C PRO A 629 1.31 8.44 -27.08
N GLN A 630 2.24 8.54 -28.04
CA GLN A 630 3.48 7.76 -28.08
C GLN A 630 4.68 8.50 -27.45
N PHE A 631 4.52 9.76 -27.01
CA PHE A 631 5.49 10.48 -26.20
C PHE A 631 5.82 9.71 -24.92
N ARG A 632 7.09 9.72 -24.51
CA ARG A 632 7.55 9.12 -23.25
C ARG A 632 8.66 9.96 -22.64
N LEU A 633 8.52 10.26 -21.35
CA LEU A 633 9.53 10.96 -20.56
C LEU A 633 10.20 9.97 -19.61
N PHE A 634 11.49 9.74 -19.82
CA PHE A 634 12.38 9.02 -18.93
C PHE A 634 13.19 10.01 -18.10
N LEU A 635 13.33 9.75 -16.80
CA LEU A 635 14.14 10.52 -15.87
C LEU A 635 15.10 9.56 -15.16
N SER A 636 16.35 9.94 -14.88
CA SER A 636 17.19 9.21 -13.92
C SER A 636 17.69 10.11 -12.81
N SER A 637 17.74 9.59 -11.59
CA SER A 637 18.28 10.30 -10.43
C SER A 637 18.76 9.36 -9.34
N LYS A 638 19.73 9.83 -8.54
CA LYS A 638 19.89 9.34 -7.17
C LYS A 638 18.75 9.89 -6.31
N PRO A 639 18.47 9.28 -5.14
CA PRO A 639 17.68 9.90 -4.09
C PRO A 639 18.28 11.23 -3.65
N GLU A 640 17.52 12.31 -3.82
CA GLU A 640 17.76 13.65 -3.29
C GLU A 640 16.40 14.32 -3.03
N ASP A 641 16.33 15.15 -2.00
CA ASP A 641 15.07 15.75 -1.53
C ASP A 641 14.59 16.90 -2.44
N ASP A 642 15.48 17.47 -3.26
CA ASP A 642 15.13 18.44 -4.32
C ASP A 642 14.27 17.86 -5.45
N PHE A 643 14.20 16.53 -5.59
CA PHE A 643 13.41 15.92 -6.66
C PHE A 643 11.91 16.13 -6.40
N PRO A 644 11.09 16.60 -7.37
CA PRO A 644 9.72 17.03 -7.02
C PRO A 644 8.80 15.89 -6.61
N VAL A 645 8.25 15.95 -5.38
CA VAL A 645 7.22 15.04 -4.85
C VAL A 645 6.12 14.74 -5.87
N SER A 646 5.58 15.75 -6.54
CA SER A 646 4.48 15.57 -7.51
C SER A 646 4.88 14.78 -8.76
N ILE A 647 6.17 14.72 -9.11
CA ILE A 647 6.68 13.86 -10.19
C ILE A 647 6.86 12.43 -9.66
N LEU A 648 7.36 12.24 -8.44
CA LEU A 648 7.40 10.91 -7.80
C LEU A 648 5.99 10.31 -7.68
N GLN A 649 5.04 11.10 -7.19
CA GLN A 649 3.66 10.71 -6.94
C GLN A 649 2.82 10.39 -8.19
N THR A 650 3.25 10.83 -9.38
CA THR A 650 2.59 10.58 -10.67
C THR A 650 3.38 9.65 -11.60
N GLY A 651 4.69 9.53 -11.39
CA GLY A 651 5.58 8.68 -12.17
C GLY A 651 5.67 7.26 -11.63
N ILE A 652 5.97 6.34 -12.55
CA ILE A 652 6.39 4.97 -12.22
C ILE A 652 7.88 5.02 -11.87
N LYS A 653 8.29 4.38 -10.78
CA LYS A 653 9.70 4.32 -10.36
C LYS A 653 10.21 2.90 -10.54
N VAL A 654 11.39 2.79 -11.12
CA VAL A 654 12.10 1.52 -11.29
C VAL A 654 13.53 1.69 -10.86
N ARG A 655 14.02 0.74 -10.10
CA ARG A 655 15.43 0.68 -9.78
C ARG A 655 16.29 0.27 -10.95
N PHE A 656 17.43 0.93 -11.10
CA PHE A 656 18.41 0.52 -12.08
C PHE A 656 19.52 -0.36 -11.48
N TYR A 657 19.71 -1.54 -12.06
CA TYR A 657 20.78 -2.48 -11.72
C TYR A 657 21.88 -2.45 -12.80
N PRO A 658 23.15 -2.17 -12.46
CA PRO A 658 24.26 -2.42 -13.38
C PRO A 658 24.48 -3.94 -13.54
N LEU A 659 24.65 -4.40 -14.78
CA LEU A 659 24.75 -5.82 -15.14
C LEU A 659 25.81 -6.60 -14.35
N VAL A 660 26.88 -5.93 -13.91
CA VAL A 660 27.98 -6.51 -13.13
C VAL A 660 27.49 -7.11 -11.81
N LEU A 661 26.50 -6.49 -11.14
CA LEU A 661 25.99 -6.99 -9.86
C LEU A 661 25.18 -8.29 -9.99
N ILE A 662 24.61 -8.58 -11.17
CA ILE A 662 23.92 -9.86 -11.42
C ILE A 662 24.94 -11.00 -11.30
N PHE A 663 26.10 -10.85 -11.94
CA PHE A 663 27.20 -11.80 -11.81
C PHE A 663 27.79 -11.84 -10.40
N SER A 664 27.90 -10.70 -9.69
CA SER A 664 28.35 -10.72 -8.29
C SER A 664 27.40 -11.47 -7.36
N CYS A 665 26.07 -11.34 -7.51
CA CYS A 665 25.11 -12.14 -6.73
C CYS A 665 25.25 -13.64 -7.00
N VAL A 666 25.46 -14.03 -8.26
CA VAL A 666 25.73 -15.43 -8.63
C VAL A 666 27.07 -15.90 -8.05
N PHE A 667 28.12 -15.08 -8.09
CA PHE A 667 29.44 -15.42 -7.52
C PHE A 667 29.46 -15.47 -5.98
N VAL A 668 28.56 -14.74 -5.32
CA VAL A 668 28.35 -14.84 -3.87
C VAL A 668 27.57 -16.12 -3.53
N LEU A 669 26.55 -16.50 -4.32
CA LEU A 669 25.91 -17.83 -4.16
C LEU A 669 26.91 -18.97 -4.37
N ILE A 670 27.75 -18.90 -5.41
CA ILE A 670 28.77 -19.91 -5.75
C ILE A 670 29.97 -19.89 -4.76
N LYS A 671 30.01 -18.95 -3.81
CA LYS A 671 30.94 -18.95 -2.67
C LYS A 671 30.27 -19.25 -1.32
N CYS A 672 28.96 -19.49 -1.31
CA CYS A 672 28.19 -19.94 -0.14
C CYS A 672 27.64 -21.38 -0.32
N LEU A 673 27.95 -22.00 -1.46
CA LEU A 673 27.90 -23.44 -1.73
C LEU A 673 29.34 -23.98 -1.76
#